data_AF-A0AAC9AUZ9-F1
#
_entry.id   AF-A0AAC9AUZ9-F1
#
_cell.length_a   1.000
_cell.length_b   1.000
_cell.length_c   1.000
_cell.angle_alpha   90.00
_cell.angle_beta   90.00
_cell.angle_gamma   90.00
#
_symmetry.space_group_name_H-M   'P 1'
#
loop_
_entity.id
_entity.type
_entity.pdbx_description
1 polymer ?
#
loop_
_entity_poly.entity_id
_entity_poly.type
_entity_poly.pdbx_seq_one_letter_code
_entity_poly.pdbx_strand_id
1 'polypeptide(L)'
;MPKVTVDGVELDVPQGATVLQACEMAGKEIPRFCYHERLSIAGNCRMCLVEVAPGPPKPQASCALPTAEGQIIKTDSPMVKKAREGVMEFLLINHPLDCPICDQGGECDLQDQSVAYGRGATRYDENKRAVTEKYMGPIVKTVMTRCIQCTRCVRFAEEVAGVEDIGAIYRGENMQITSYLERAVASELSGNVVDLCPVGALTSKPYAFEARPWELTKTLGIDMMDAVGTNVRIDARGRQVLRVLPRVNDDVNEEWASDKTRHHVDGLIRRRLDQPYVRVNGALQPASWAEAFAAIAAVKAGSSVAAIAGDLADCETMFAAKALVSALGGNLLEGRQTGLDYDVTSLSAVNFNTGIAEAENADVILLVGTNLRWEAPLINTRIRKAVWKKGAKVFAIGPETDLTYKTEWLGDDASLVAKLPKHVTDALKGAERPMLIFGGGALSVPGVHGAGLALAKAVDAVKDGWNGYNVVHFSAARMGSLMLGYGLPGGIKDVIAAKPKLAFFLGADEVDFAALPDTFKVYVGHHGDKGAHAADVILPAAAWTEKDFTTVNTEGRVQRSEKAVFAPGDAREDWSIFRALADALGVSVGFDSFAECRAAMIAAVPALGVEGLAGYGWTVPKLPAKPEARAIPSPIKDFYLTNAICRASPTMQRCSDELLHGADYAEAAE
;
A
#
# COMPACT_ATOMS: atom_id res chain seq x y z
N MET A 1 -32.04 -8.42 15.29
CA MET A 1 -31.54 -7.06 15.57
C MET A 1 -32.12 -6.69 16.91
N PRO A 2 -31.32 -6.63 17.99
CA PRO A 2 -31.83 -6.16 19.27
C PRO A 2 -32.17 -4.67 19.19
N LYS A 3 -33.28 -4.27 19.83
CA LYS A 3 -33.63 -2.87 20.03
C LYS A 3 -33.03 -2.38 21.34
N VAL A 4 -32.31 -1.26 21.28
CA VAL A 4 -31.64 -0.63 22.43
C VAL A 4 -31.98 0.86 22.50
N THR A 5 -31.83 1.45 23.67
CA THR A 5 -32.01 2.90 23.89
C THR A 5 -30.69 3.51 24.38
N VAL A 6 -30.06 4.38 23.60
CA VAL A 6 -28.82 5.09 23.98
C VAL A 6 -29.14 6.55 24.27
N ASP A 7 -28.98 6.99 25.52
CA ASP A 7 -29.27 8.38 25.96
C ASP A 7 -30.65 8.89 25.50
N GLY A 8 -31.66 8.01 25.50
CA GLY A 8 -33.02 8.31 25.06
C GLY A 8 -33.29 8.12 23.56
N VAL A 9 -32.28 7.77 22.76
CA VAL A 9 -32.43 7.43 21.34
C VAL A 9 -32.65 5.94 21.19
N GLU A 10 -33.83 5.52 20.71
CA GLU A 10 -34.08 4.12 20.34
C GLU A 10 -33.54 3.80 18.95
N LEU A 11 -32.84 2.67 18.83
CA LEU A 11 -32.33 2.15 17.58
C LEU A 11 -32.26 0.63 17.56
N ASP A 12 -32.42 0.06 16.37
CA ASP A 12 -32.17 -1.35 16.10
C ASP A 12 -30.69 -1.53 15.71
N VAL A 13 -30.00 -2.48 16.34
CA VAL A 13 -28.59 -2.75 16.06
C VAL A 13 -28.37 -4.14 15.48
N PRO A 14 -27.30 -4.36 14.69
CA PRO A 14 -26.96 -5.69 14.18
C PRO A 14 -26.78 -6.71 15.31
N GLN A 15 -27.19 -7.95 15.07
CA GLN A 15 -26.99 -9.03 16.04
C GLN A 15 -25.49 -9.22 16.32
N GLY A 16 -25.11 -9.24 17.60
CA GLY A 16 -23.71 -9.37 18.00
C GLY A 16 -22.93 -8.05 18.06
N ALA A 17 -23.54 -6.92 17.72
CA ALA A 17 -22.93 -5.61 17.93
C ALA A 17 -22.66 -5.37 19.42
N THR A 18 -21.55 -4.69 19.72
CA THR A 18 -21.19 -4.27 21.06
C THR A 18 -21.97 -3.02 21.48
N VAL A 19 -22.07 -2.75 22.78
CA VAL A 19 -22.67 -1.52 23.31
C VAL A 19 -21.92 -0.28 22.80
N LEU A 20 -20.60 -0.38 22.57
CA LEU A 20 -19.81 0.70 21.95
C LEU A 20 -20.31 1.03 20.55
N GLN A 21 -20.47 0.01 19.69
CA GLN A 21 -20.97 0.18 18.33
C GLN A 21 -22.42 0.70 18.31
N ALA A 22 -23.27 0.27 19.26
CA ALA A 22 -24.60 0.83 19.41
C ALA A 22 -24.56 2.33 19.78
N CYS A 23 -23.61 2.74 20.62
CA CYS A 23 -23.42 4.16 20.92
C CYS A 23 -22.97 4.94 19.68
N GLU A 24 -22.03 4.42 18.89
CA GLU A 24 -21.57 5.05 17.64
C GLU A 24 -22.72 5.19 16.63
N MET A 25 -23.55 4.16 16.46
CA MET A 25 -24.76 4.21 15.63
C MET A 25 -25.78 5.24 16.11
N ALA A 26 -25.83 5.52 17.42
CA ALA A 26 -26.66 6.56 18.02
C ALA A 26 -26.00 7.97 17.99
N GLY A 27 -24.83 8.11 17.36
CA GLY A 27 -24.08 9.36 17.29
C GLY A 27 -23.40 9.75 18.62
N LYS A 28 -23.15 8.78 19.50
CA LYS A 28 -22.47 8.96 20.79
C LYS A 28 -21.06 8.43 20.73
N GLU A 29 -20.09 9.33 20.84
CA GLU A 29 -18.68 8.96 20.92
C GLU A 29 -18.32 8.49 22.34
N ILE A 30 -17.73 7.30 22.44
CA ILE A 30 -17.28 6.71 23.71
C ILE A 30 -15.75 6.71 23.74
N PRO A 31 -15.10 7.26 24.78
CA PRO A 31 -13.64 7.30 24.84
C PRO A 31 -13.05 5.89 24.90
N ARG A 32 -11.98 5.69 24.13
CA ARG A 32 -11.36 4.38 23.89
C ARG A 32 -9.84 4.49 23.82
N PHE A 33 -9.14 3.52 24.40
CA PHE A 33 -7.68 3.36 24.27
C PHE A 33 -7.26 1.99 23.73
N CYS A 34 -7.86 0.90 24.22
CA CYS A 34 -7.51 -0.44 23.75
C CYS A 34 -8.40 -0.93 22.61
N TYR A 35 -9.65 -0.46 22.55
CA TYR A 35 -10.56 -0.86 21.46
C TYR A 35 -10.05 -0.27 20.15
N HIS A 36 -10.08 -1.11 19.11
CA HIS A 36 -9.79 -0.75 17.74
C HIS A 36 -10.69 -1.63 16.88
N GLU A 37 -11.37 -1.06 15.88
CA GLU A 37 -12.43 -1.75 15.12
C GLU A 37 -11.90 -2.96 14.34
N ARG A 38 -10.62 -2.94 14.00
CA ARG A 38 -9.93 -3.99 13.23
C ARG A 38 -9.13 -4.99 14.06
N LEU A 39 -9.08 -4.83 15.38
CA LEU A 39 -8.38 -5.76 16.28
C LEU A 39 -9.39 -6.49 17.18
N SER A 40 -8.97 -7.60 17.77
CA SER A 40 -9.78 -8.31 18.76
C SER A 40 -10.11 -7.41 19.97
N ILE A 41 -11.22 -7.70 20.65
CA ILE A 41 -11.64 -6.94 21.83
C ILE A 41 -10.80 -7.35 23.04
N ALA A 42 -10.07 -6.39 23.64
CA ALA A 42 -9.24 -6.63 24.82
C ALA A 42 -9.92 -6.26 26.16
N GLY A 43 -10.38 -5.01 26.29
CA GLY A 43 -11.02 -4.51 27.52
C GLY A 43 -10.07 -4.23 28.70
N ASN A 44 -8.77 -4.06 28.48
CA ASN A 44 -7.79 -3.80 29.56
C ASN A 44 -7.75 -2.33 30.04
N CYS A 45 -8.08 -1.34 29.20
CA CYS A 45 -7.98 0.09 29.56
C CYS A 45 -9.14 0.64 30.41
N ARG A 46 -10.33 0.02 30.31
CA ARG A 46 -11.57 0.46 31.00
C ARG A 46 -12.03 1.90 30.76
N MET A 47 -11.55 2.61 29.73
CA MET A 47 -11.99 3.99 29.46
C MET A 47 -13.43 4.07 28.91
N CYS A 48 -13.87 3.01 28.23
CA CYS A 48 -15.18 2.92 27.58
C CYS A 48 -16.34 2.55 28.53
N LEU A 49 -16.20 2.82 29.83
CA LEU A 49 -17.21 2.48 30.82
C LEU A 49 -18.51 3.28 30.59
N VAL A 50 -19.64 2.58 30.58
CA VAL A 50 -21.01 3.13 30.42
C VAL A 50 -21.97 2.52 31.45
N GLU A 51 -23.08 3.18 31.74
CA GLU A 51 -24.16 2.65 32.59
C GLU A 51 -25.17 1.93 31.69
N VAL A 52 -25.54 0.70 32.04
CA VAL A 52 -26.50 -0.11 31.26
C VAL A 52 -27.56 -0.67 32.18
N ALA A 53 -28.83 -0.57 31.79
CA ALA A 53 -29.98 -1.15 32.47
C ALA A 53 -30.78 -2.06 31.50
N PRO A 54 -31.27 -3.24 31.93
CA PRO A 54 -30.95 -3.90 33.19
C PRO A 54 -29.46 -4.30 33.23
N GLY A 55 -28.82 -4.14 34.39
CA GLY A 55 -27.39 -4.40 34.54
C GLY A 55 -26.96 -4.35 36.01
N PRO A 56 -25.75 -4.84 36.33
CA PRO A 56 -25.23 -4.74 37.69
C PRO A 56 -25.05 -3.28 38.12
N PRO A 57 -25.02 -2.97 39.43
CA PRO A 57 -24.84 -1.61 39.95
C PRO A 57 -23.38 -1.12 39.82
N LYS A 58 -22.77 -1.32 38.65
CA LYS A 58 -21.41 -0.89 38.30
C LYS A 58 -21.34 -0.62 36.79
N PRO A 59 -20.54 0.35 36.35
CA PRO A 59 -20.40 0.63 34.92
C PRO A 59 -19.81 -0.59 34.19
N GLN A 60 -20.23 -0.78 32.94
CA GLN A 60 -19.85 -1.89 32.07
C GLN A 60 -18.92 -1.41 30.96
N ALA A 61 -17.97 -2.25 30.54
CA ALA A 61 -17.08 -1.92 29.43
C ALA A 61 -17.84 -2.06 28.10
N SER A 62 -18.15 -0.94 27.45
CA SER A 62 -19.00 -0.94 26.25
C SER A 62 -18.37 -1.71 25.07
N CYS A 63 -17.04 -1.76 25.00
CA CYS A 63 -16.32 -2.42 23.91
C CYS A 63 -16.47 -3.95 23.89
N ALA A 64 -16.82 -4.57 25.02
CA ALA A 64 -16.91 -6.03 25.16
C ALA A 64 -18.32 -6.51 25.48
N LEU A 65 -19.19 -5.63 25.96
CA LEU A 65 -20.57 -5.97 26.29
C LEU A 65 -21.39 -6.08 25.00
N PRO A 66 -21.96 -7.25 24.68
CA PRO A 66 -22.88 -7.38 23.55
C PRO A 66 -24.20 -6.66 23.83
N THR A 67 -24.79 -6.15 22.77
CA THR A 67 -26.13 -5.56 22.81
C THR A 67 -27.19 -6.63 23.03
N ALA A 68 -28.21 -6.31 23.82
CA ALA A 68 -29.35 -7.18 24.10
C ALA A 68 -30.65 -6.38 24.05
N GLU A 69 -31.75 -7.06 23.72
CA GLU A 69 -33.08 -6.47 23.60
C GLU A 69 -33.48 -5.69 24.86
N GLY A 70 -33.95 -4.46 24.67
CA GLY A 70 -34.43 -3.59 25.74
C GLY A 70 -33.34 -2.98 26.63
N GLN A 71 -32.05 -3.07 26.26
CA GLN A 71 -30.98 -2.39 26.98
C GLN A 71 -31.12 -0.86 26.87
N ILE A 72 -31.06 -0.20 28.03
CA ILE A 72 -30.98 1.25 28.16
C ILE A 72 -29.55 1.61 28.55
N ILE A 73 -28.84 2.29 27.66
CA ILE A 73 -27.45 2.68 27.79
C ILE A 73 -27.40 4.19 28.07
N LYS A 74 -26.71 4.57 29.15
CA LYS A 74 -26.44 5.97 29.49
C LYS A 74 -24.94 6.24 29.42
N THR A 75 -24.56 7.25 28.65
CA THR A 75 -23.15 7.54 28.34
C THR A 75 -22.60 8.75 29.10
N ASP A 76 -23.46 9.49 29.80
CA ASP A 76 -23.16 10.78 30.45
C ASP A 76 -23.60 10.87 31.91
N SER A 77 -24.04 9.75 32.50
CA SER A 77 -24.52 9.73 33.89
C SER A 77 -23.39 10.09 34.88
N PRO A 78 -23.73 10.54 36.11
CA PRO A 78 -22.72 10.82 37.14
C PRO A 78 -21.81 9.61 37.44
N MET A 79 -22.33 8.39 37.32
CA MET A 79 -21.55 7.16 37.47
C MET A 79 -20.50 7.02 36.36
N VAL A 80 -20.89 7.29 35.12
CA VAL A 80 -20.01 7.19 33.95
C VAL A 80 -18.92 8.26 33.99
N LYS A 81 -19.28 9.51 34.30
CA LYS A 81 -18.31 10.62 34.44
C LYS A 81 -17.25 10.29 35.49
N LYS A 82 -17.69 9.87 36.69
CA LYS A 82 -16.79 9.47 37.78
C LYS A 82 -15.88 8.28 37.40
N ALA A 83 -16.40 7.32 36.64
CA ALA A 83 -15.63 6.17 36.18
C ALA A 83 -14.53 6.57 35.18
N ARG A 84 -14.86 7.41 34.18
CA ARG A 84 -13.91 7.91 33.19
C ARG A 84 -12.82 8.77 33.82
N GLU A 85 -13.20 9.69 34.71
CA GLU A 85 -12.28 10.50 35.50
C GLU A 85 -11.29 9.64 36.32
N GLY A 86 -11.79 8.60 36.98
CA GLY A 86 -10.96 7.68 37.76
C GLY A 86 -10.00 6.84 36.90
N VAL A 87 -10.46 6.33 35.76
CA VAL A 87 -9.61 5.59 34.82
C VAL A 87 -8.54 6.49 34.23
N MET A 88 -8.89 7.72 33.83
CA MET A 88 -7.93 8.70 33.33
C MET A 88 -6.86 9.05 34.38
N GLU A 89 -7.25 9.19 35.65
CA GLU A 89 -6.30 9.37 36.75
C GLU A 89 -5.31 8.20 36.85
N PHE A 90 -5.78 6.95 36.80
CA PHE A 90 -4.88 5.78 36.80
C PHE A 90 -3.95 5.71 35.59
N LEU A 91 -4.41 6.09 34.41
CA LEU A 91 -3.58 6.14 33.20
C LEU A 91 -2.47 7.19 33.34
N LEU A 92 -2.76 8.33 33.95
CA LEU A 92 -1.81 9.45 34.10
C LEU A 92 -0.89 9.33 35.33
N ILE A 93 -1.24 8.51 36.33
CA ILE A 93 -0.45 8.33 37.56
C ILE A 93 1.01 7.98 37.23
N ASN A 94 1.24 7.02 36.35
CA ASN A 94 2.56 6.53 35.97
C ASN A 94 3.01 6.99 34.57
N HIS A 95 2.25 7.88 33.91
CA HIS A 95 2.62 8.47 32.63
C HIS A 95 3.60 9.64 32.85
N PRO A 96 4.67 9.76 32.05
CA PRO A 96 5.67 10.81 32.20
C PRO A 96 5.15 12.16 31.68
N LEU A 97 5.74 13.25 32.14
CA LEU A 97 5.41 14.62 31.73
C LEU A 97 6.14 15.02 30.44
N ASP A 98 6.07 14.14 29.45
CA ASP A 98 6.85 14.24 28.21
C ASP A 98 6.13 15.01 27.10
N CYS A 99 4.91 15.50 27.32
CA CYS A 99 4.09 16.13 26.27
C CYS A 99 4.86 17.15 25.39
N PRO A 100 5.78 18.00 25.90
CA PRO A 100 6.54 18.91 25.05
C PRO A 100 7.52 18.20 24.09
N ILE A 101 8.17 17.13 24.55
CA ILE A 101 9.18 16.38 23.79
C ILE A 101 8.60 15.16 23.07
N CYS A 102 7.31 14.86 23.28
CA CYS A 102 6.63 13.75 22.66
C CYS A 102 6.17 14.11 21.24
N ASP A 103 6.51 13.28 20.26
CA ASP A 103 6.10 13.50 18.86
C ASP A 103 4.60 13.37 18.63
N GLN A 104 3.91 12.60 19.47
CA GLN A 104 2.44 12.47 19.43
C GLN A 104 1.74 13.73 20.01
N GLY A 105 2.47 14.68 20.59
CA GLY A 105 1.88 15.89 21.15
C GLY A 105 1.06 16.65 20.10
N GLY A 106 -0.23 16.86 20.37
CA GLY A 106 -1.19 17.47 19.43
C GLY A 106 -2.01 16.49 18.59
N GLU A 107 -1.71 15.19 18.62
CA GLU A 107 -2.51 14.12 18.00
C GLU A 107 -2.55 12.86 18.91
N CYS A 108 -2.56 13.09 20.22
CA CYS A 108 -2.50 12.04 21.23
C CYS A 108 -3.89 11.82 21.85
N ASP A 109 -4.45 10.61 21.68
CA ASP A 109 -5.72 10.23 22.30
C ASP A 109 -5.71 10.47 23.82
N LEU A 110 -4.57 10.20 24.49
CA LEU A 110 -4.46 10.38 25.95
C LEU A 110 -4.50 11.86 26.34
N GLN A 111 -3.93 12.74 25.52
CA GLN A 111 -4.00 14.18 25.74
C GLN A 111 -5.44 14.68 25.57
N ASP A 112 -6.05 14.36 24.43
CA ASP A 112 -7.37 14.87 24.07
C ASP A 112 -8.45 14.33 25.01
N GLN A 113 -8.42 13.03 25.31
CA GLN A 113 -9.39 12.41 26.22
C GLN A 113 -9.15 12.83 27.69
N SER A 114 -7.93 13.20 28.08
CA SER A 114 -7.67 13.78 29.41
C SER A 114 -8.30 15.16 29.55
N VAL A 115 -8.19 16.00 28.52
CA VAL A 115 -8.84 17.33 28.49
C VAL A 115 -10.37 17.17 28.49
N ALA A 116 -10.90 16.23 27.72
CA ALA A 116 -12.35 16.06 27.56
C ALA A 116 -13.04 15.30 28.72
N TYR A 117 -12.38 14.29 29.30
CA TYR A 117 -12.99 13.35 30.26
C TYR A 117 -12.22 13.21 31.57
N GLY A 118 -11.07 13.88 31.72
CA GLY A 118 -10.24 13.85 32.92
C GLY A 118 -10.66 14.88 33.98
N ARG A 119 -9.98 14.83 35.13
CA ARG A 119 -10.28 15.68 36.30
C ARG A 119 -9.64 17.08 36.25
N GLY A 120 -8.70 17.31 35.35
CA GLY A 120 -7.96 18.58 35.21
C GLY A 120 -6.80 18.82 36.20
N ALA A 121 -6.69 18.04 37.29
CA ALA A 121 -5.58 18.13 38.24
C ALA A 121 -5.16 16.75 38.77
N THR A 122 -3.88 16.61 39.13
CA THR A 122 -3.33 15.40 39.77
C THR A 122 -3.54 15.43 41.29
N ARG A 123 -3.63 14.24 41.91
CA ARG A 123 -3.48 14.03 43.36
C ARG A 123 -2.32 13.09 43.69
N TYR A 124 -1.56 12.70 42.67
CA TYR A 124 -0.45 11.76 42.78
C TYR A 124 0.86 12.53 42.91
N ASP A 125 1.43 12.49 44.12
CA ASP A 125 2.66 13.20 44.51
C ASP A 125 3.84 12.24 44.73
N GLU A 126 3.65 10.96 44.43
CA GLU A 126 4.67 9.92 44.58
C GLU A 126 5.56 9.79 43.34
N ASN A 127 6.61 8.99 43.44
CA ASN A 127 7.47 8.69 42.29
C ASN A 127 6.72 7.88 41.22
N LYS A 128 6.92 8.27 39.97
CA LYS A 128 6.40 7.55 38.79
C LYS A 128 7.36 6.41 38.44
N ARG A 129 6.82 5.33 37.87
CA ARG A 129 7.67 4.29 37.27
C ARG A 129 8.42 4.85 36.04
N ALA A 130 9.58 4.27 35.76
CA ALA A 130 10.32 4.47 34.53
C ALA A 130 10.58 3.12 33.86
N VAL A 131 10.55 3.08 32.54
CA VAL A 131 10.78 1.86 31.76
C VAL A 131 11.89 2.13 30.75
N THR A 132 12.90 1.27 30.73
CA THR A 132 13.99 1.35 29.76
C THR A 132 13.45 1.23 28.34
N GLU A 133 13.99 2.05 27.44
CA GLU A 133 13.67 2.00 26.02
C GLU A 133 14.07 0.65 25.42
N LYS A 134 13.35 0.26 24.37
CA LYS A 134 13.49 -1.04 23.71
C LYS A 134 13.83 -0.83 22.25
N TYR A 135 14.82 -1.55 21.75
CA TYR A 135 15.07 -1.52 20.33
C TYR A 135 14.00 -2.34 19.60
N MET A 136 13.25 -1.70 18.69
CA MET A 136 12.23 -2.33 17.85
C MET A 136 12.52 -2.16 16.36
N GLY A 137 13.76 -1.81 16.01
CA GLY A 137 14.22 -1.71 14.63
C GLY A 137 14.36 -0.27 14.11
N PRO A 138 14.53 -0.12 12.78
CA PRO A 138 14.80 1.16 12.14
C PRO A 138 13.55 2.03 11.96
N ILE A 139 12.35 1.45 12.08
CA ILE A 139 11.08 2.13 11.81
C ILE A 139 10.42 2.67 13.08
N VAL A 140 10.41 1.87 14.16
CA VAL A 140 9.65 2.18 15.38
C VAL A 140 10.59 2.68 16.47
N LYS A 141 10.48 3.97 16.80
CA LYS A 141 11.12 4.55 17.99
C LYS A 141 10.27 4.27 19.20
N THR A 142 10.89 3.82 20.28
CA THR A 142 10.19 3.48 21.51
C THR A 142 10.51 4.44 22.64
N VAL A 143 9.50 4.83 23.41
CA VAL A 143 9.66 5.49 24.70
C VAL A 143 8.68 4.82 25.67
N MET A 144 9.09 3.67 26.21
CA MET A 144 8.17 2.74 26.89
C MET A 144 7.61 3.26 28.21
N THR A 145 8.25 4.28 28.82
CA THR A 145 7.67 4.98 29.99
C THR A 145 6.31 5.62 29.65
N ARG A 146 6.08 6.03 28.40
CA ARG A 146 4.80 6.58 27.93
C ARG A 146 3.73 5.51 27.69
N CYS A 147 4.11 4.23 27.63
CA CYS A 147 3.18 3.15 27.31
C CYS A 147 2.13 2.98 28.42
N ILE A 148 0.86 2.93 28.00
CA ILE A 148 -0.30 2.64 28.88
C ILE A 148 -0.73 1.17 28.84
N GLN A 149 0.06 0.31 28.20
CA GLN A 149 -0.15 -1.13 28.09
C GLN A 149 -1.56 -1.52 27.57
N CYS A 150 -2.06 -0.77 26.58
CA CYS A 150 -3.36 -1.05 25.94
C CYS A 150 -3.36 -2.28 25.03
N THR A 151 -2.18 -2.88 24.79
CA THR A 151 -1.93 -4.07 23.96
C THR A 151 -2.46 -3.99 22.52
N ARG A 152 -2.63 -2.78 21.95
CA ARG A 152 -2.98 -2.63 20.52
C ARG A 152 -1.85 -3.15 19.61
N CYS A 153 -0.60 -2.81 19.91
CA CYS A 153 0.55 -3.25 19.11
C CYS A 153 0.75 -4.77 19.13
N VAL A 154 0.61 -5.42 20.30
CA VAL A 154 0.70 -6.89 20.46
C VAL A 154 -0.37 -7.57 19.60
N ARG A 155 -1.63 -7.15 19.74
CA ARG A 155 -2.72 -7.68 18.92
C ARG A 155 -2.47 -7.42 17.45
N PHE A 156 -2.10 -6.22 17.03
CA PHE A 156 -1.82 -5.97 15.62
C PHE A 156 -0.72 -6.88 15.06
N ALA A 157 0.38 -7.06 15.79
CA ALA A 157 1.47 -7.92 15.39
C ALA A 157 0.99 -9.36 15.16
N GLU A 158 0.28 -9.94 16.12
CA GLU A 158 -0.23 -11.31 16.05
C GLU A 158 -1.37 -11.49 15.02
N GLU A 159 -2.30 -10.54 15.00
CA GLU A 159 -3.59 -10.68 14.34
C GLU A 159 -3.57 -10.25 12.88
N VAL A 160 -2.91 -9.11 12.58
CA VAL A 160 -2.93 -8.47 11.27
C VAL A 160 -1.61 -8.68 10.54
N ALA A 161 -0.49 -8.30 11.16
CA ALA A 161 0.83 -8.50 10.56
C ALA A 161 1.21 -10.00 10.52
N GLY A 162 0.72 -10.77 11.49
CA GLY A 162 1.01 -12.19 11.60
C GLY A 162 2.43 -12.52 12.04
N VAL A 163 3.05 -11.62 12.79
CA VAL A 163 4.35 -11.82 13.41
C VAL A 163 4.20 -11.82 14.94
N GLU A 164 4.87 -12.75 15.61
CA GLU A 164 4.82 -12.88 17.08
C GLU A 164 5.92 -12.07 17.77
N ASP A 165 6.39 -11.01 17.10
CA ASP A 165 7.57 -10.25 17.52
C ASP A 165 7.29 -9.30 18.68
N ILE A 166 6.05 -8.88 18.93
CA ILE A 166 5.71 -7.93 20.01
C ILE A 166 4.89 -8.63 21.10
N GLY A 167 5.37 -8.59 22.33
CA GLY A 167 4.72 -9.26 23.47
C GLY A 167 4.66 -8.41 24.74
N ALA A 168 3.95 -8.95 25.74
CA ALA A 168 3.91 -8.40 27.08
C ALA A 168 4.61 -9.35 28.06
N ILE A 169 5.63 -8.84 28.77
CA ILE A 169 6.38 -9.59 29.79
C ILE A 169 6.13 -9.02 31.19
N TYR A 170 6.47 -9.79 32.21
CA TYR A 170 6.22 -9.48 33.63
C TYR A 170 4.73 -9.37 34.00
N ARG A 171 4.41 -8.74 35.14
CA ARG A 171 3.03 -8.61 35.68
C ARG A 171 2.89 -7.36 36.54
N GLY A 172 1.63 -6.90 36.71
CA GLY A 172 1.32 -5.72 37.52
C GLY A 172 1.87 -4.44 36.91
N GLU A 173 2.33 -3.49 37.74
CA GLU A 173 2.92 -2.24 37.27
C GLU A 173 4.23 -2.41 36.50
N ASN A 174 4.92 -3.54 36.70
CA ASN A 174 6.16 -3.90 36.04
C ASN A 174 5.94 -4.59 34.69
N MET A 175 4.69 -4.77 34.25
CA MET A 175 4.40 -5.33 32.94
C MET A 175 4.93 -4.41 31.82
N GLN A 176 5.74 -4.97 30.92
CA GLN A 176 6.38 -4.22 29.84
C GLN A 176 5.99 -4.80 28.48
N ILE A 177 5.74 -3.90 27.54
CA ILE A 177 5.64 -4.26 26.12
C ILE A 177 7.07 -4.26 25.57
N THR A 178 7.45 -5.33 24.90
CA THR A 178 8.79 -5.50 24.32
C THR A 178 8.71 -6.26 23.00
N SER A 179 9.77 -6.22 22.21
CA SER A 179 9.95 -7.16 21.10
C SER A 179 10.64 -8.46 21.57
N TYR A 180 10.50 -9.53 20.79
CA TYR A 180 11.14 -10.82 21.02
C TYR A 180 12.67 -10.64 21.03
N LEU A 181 13.30 -10.94 22.18
CA LEU A 181 14.74 -10.77 22.41
C LEU A 181 15.26 -9.34 22.14
N GLU A 182 14.41 -8.31 22.24
CA GLU A 182 14.75 -6.91 21.92
C GLU A 182 15.36 -6.72 20.52
N ARG A 183 14.90 -7.54 19.57
CA ARG A 183 15.26 -7.44 18.15
C ARG A 183 14.29 -6.53 17.40
N ALA A 184 14.68 -6.15 16.18
CA ALA A 184 13.82 -5.44 15.26
C ALA A 184 12.54 -6.23 14.96
N VAL A 185 11.41 -5.54 14.86
CA VAL A 185 10.13 -6.15 14.46
C VAL A 185 10.19 -6.43 12.96
N ALA A 186 10.27 -7.71 12.58
CA ALA A 186 10.50 -8.14 11.21
C ALA A 186 9.17 -8.34 10.46
N SER A 187 8.51 -7.23 10.13
CA SER A 187 7.31 -7.23 9.30
C SER A 187 7.32 -6.03 8.36
N GLU A 188 6.78 -6.23 7.16
CA GLU A 188 6.49 -5.23 6.15
C GLU A 188 5.33 -4.28 6.54
N LEU A 189 4.67 -4.54 7.66
CA LEU A 189 3.57 -3.76 8.21
C LEU A 189 3.90 -3.20 9.60
N SER A 190 5.17 -3.22 10.03
CA SER A 190 5.57 -2.87 11.40
C SER A 190 5.23 -1.42 11.76
N GLY A 191 5.31 -0.48 10.81
CA GLY A 191 5.04 0.93 10.99
C GLY A 191 3.59 1.27 11.36
N ASN A 192 2.64 0.37 11.12
CA ASN A 192 1.24 0.57 11.54
C ASN A 192 1.08 0.61 13.07
N VAL A 193 2.02 0.05 13.83
CA VAL A 193 1.97 0.13 15.30
C VAL A 193 2.11 1.56 15.83
N VAL A 194 2.70 2.46 15.03
CA VAL A 194 2.80 3.89 15.35
C VAL A 194 1.41 4.53 15.37
N ASP A 195 0.63 4.32 14.31
CA ASP A 195 -0.73 4.88 14.21
C ASP A 195 -1.68 4.27 15.22
N LEU A 196 -1.52 2.97 15.49
CA LEU A 196 -2.33 2.27 16.47
C LEU A 196 -2.08 2.72 17.90
N CYS A 197 -0.88 3.22 18.20
CA CYS A 197 -0.50 3.60 19.55
C CYS A 197 -1.28 4.87 19.94
N PRO A 198 -2.18 4.82 20.94
CA PRO A 198 -2.95 5.99 21.35
C PRO A 198 -2.10 7.03 22.13
N VAL A 199 -0.80 6.76 22.27
CA VAL A 199 0.17 7.53 23.03
C VAL A 199 1.49 7.53 22.26
N GLY A 200 2.38 8.49 22.52
CA GLY A 200 3.70 8.54 21.87
C GLY A 200 4.73 7.57 22.43
N ALA A 201 4.31 6.35 22.77
CA ALA A 201 5.21 5.28 23.22
C ALA A 201 5.85 4.53 22.05
N LEU A 202 5.13 4.41 20.93
CA LEU A 202 5.63 3.90 19.66
C LEU A 202 5.45 5.02 18.65
N THR A 203 6.55 5.54 18.13
CA THR A 203 6.57 6.69 17.20
C THR A 203 7.39 6.35 15.97
N SER A 204 7.21 7.08 14.87
CA SER A 204 7.99 6.86 13.66
C SER A 204 9.41 7.41 13.84
N LYS A 205 10.41 6.52 13.82
CA LYS A 205 11.82 6.87 14.00
C LYS A 205 12.36 7.77 12.89
N PRO A 206 12.05 7.54 11.59
CA PRO A 206 12.47 8.44 10.51
C PRO A 206 11.88 9.86 10.60
N TYR A 207 10.75 10.03 11.29
CA TYR A 207 10.06 11.32 11.45
C TYR A 207 10.33 11.97 12.82
N ALA A 208 11.08 11.31 13.71
CA ALA A 208 11.21 11.72 15.10
C ALA A 208 11.71 13.16 15.21
N PHE A 209 10.94 14.01 15.90
CA PHE A 209 11.22 15.41 16.16
C PHE A 209 11.30 16.35 14.94
N GLU A 210 10.92 15.91 13.74
CA GLU A 210 11.00 16.73 12.52
C GLU A 210 9.96 17.85 12.46
N ALA A 211 8.73 17.59 12.92
CA ALA A 211 7.62 18.54 12.92
C ALA A 211 6.55 18.22 13.97
N ARG A 212 5.54 19.09 14.07
CA ARG A 212 4.34 18.87 14.90
C ARG A 212 3.07 18.78 14.04
N PRO A 213 2.04 18.04 14.49
CA PRO A 213 0.85 17.76 13.68
C PRO A 213 0.08 18.99 13.18
N TRP A 214 0.16 20.12 13.91
CA TRP A 214 -0.48 21.38 13.55
C TRP A 214 0.31 22.22 12.53
N GLU A 215 1.57 21.88 12.24
CA GLU A 215 2.40 22.55 11.24
C GLU A 215 2.22 21.97 9.83
N LEU A 216 1.55 20.83 9.73
CA LEU A 216 1.51 20.01 8.51
C LEU A 216 0.29 20.34 7.67
N THR A 217 0.53 20.58 6.37
CA THR A 217 -0.53 20.55 5.35
C THR A 217 -0.85 19.08 5.06
N LYS A 218 -2.13 18.74 5.12
CA LYS A 218 -2.65 17.38 4.95
C LYS A 218 -3.32 17.26 3.60
N THR A 219 -2.74 16.48 2.71
CA THR A 219 -3.27 16.26 1.34
C THR A 219 -3.70 14.81 1.20
N LEU A 220 -4.86 14.56 0.58
CA LEU A 220 -5.32 13.20 0.33
C LEU A 220 -4.68 12.68 -0.95
N GLY A 221 -4.18 11.44 -0.92
CA GLY A 221 -3.51 10.85 -2.07
C GLY A 221 -3.62 9.34 -2.14
N ILE A 222 -2.98 8.78 -3.17
CA ILE A 222 -2.96 7.35 -3.47
C ILE A 222 -1.50 6.90 -3.61
N ASP A 223 -1.15 5.84 -2.89
CA ASP A 223 0.19 5.27 -2.96
C ASP A 223 0.49 4.63 -4.32
N MET A 224 1.76 4.73 -4.73
CA MET A 224 2.30 4.14 -5.95
C MET A 224 3.41 3.11 -5.67
N MET A 225 3.71 2.78 -4.40
CA MET A 225 4.82 1.87 -4.07
C MET A 225 4.56 0.40 -4.44
N ASP A 226 3.30 0.01 -4.62
CA ASP A 226 2.84 -1.30 -5.09
C ASP A 226 1.55 -1.16 -5.92
N ALA A 227 0.97 -2.28 -6.38
CA ALA A 227 -0.26 -2.25 -7.18
C ALA A 227 -1.56 -2.28 -6.36
N VAL A 228 -1.51 -2.14 -5.02
CA VAL A 228 -2.73 -2.13 -4.19
C VAL A 228 -3.47 -0.80 -4.32
N GLY A 229 -2.73 0.30 -4.53
CA GLY A 229 -3.29 1.65 -4.55
C GLY A 229 -3.77 2.07 -3.16
N THR A 230 -2.92 1.92 -2.14
CA THR A 230 -3.23 2.26 -0.75
C THR A 230 -3.70 3.70 -0.63
N ASN A 231 -4.85 3.93 0.02
CA ASN A 231 -5.33 5.28 0.27
C ASN A 231 -4.51 5.92 1.40
N VAL A 232 -3.96 7.11 1.15
CA VAL A 232 -3.04 7.77 2.07
C VAL A 232 -3.37 9.25 2.30
N ARG A 233 -2.80 9.79 3.36
CA ARG A 233 -2.68 11.21 3.67
C ARG A 233 -1.20 11.58 3.65
N ILE A 234 -0.87 12.53 2.80
CA ILE A 234 0.48 13.06 2.63
C ILE A 234 0.58 14.31 3.51
N ASP A 235 1.44 14.24 4.54
CA ASP A 235 1.67 15.36 5.45
C ASP A 235 2.98 16.06 5.07
N ALA A 236 2.87 17.34 4.71
CA ALA A 236 3.98 18.14 4.23
C ALA A 236 4.17 19.43 5.02
N ARG A 237 5.41 19.91 5.10
CA ARG A 237 5.76 21.24 5.64
C ARG A 237 6.59 21.99 4.61
N GLY A 238 6.03 23.07 4.06
CA GLY A 238 6.66 23.80 2.96
C GLY A 238 6.75 22.95 1.70
N ARG A 239 7.97 22.67 1.22
CA ARG A 239 8.22 21.94 -0.03
C ARG A 239 8.52 20.44 0.17
N GLN A 240 8.57 19.98 1.42
CA GLN A 240 8.98 18.61 1.74
C GLN A 240 7.81 17.83 2.35
N VAL A 241 7.61 16.62 1.83
CA VAL A 241 6.79 15.60 2.49
C VAL A 241 7.57 15.05 3.67
N LEU A 242 6.96 15.04 4.85
CA LEU A 242 7.63 14.58 6.08
C LEU A 242 7.15 13.21 6.54
N ARG A 243 5.88 12.86 6.28
CA ARG A 243 5.33 11.54 6.54
C ARG A 243 4.14 11.23 5.64
N VAL A 244 3.88 9.94 5.46
CA VAL A 244 2.72 9.41 4.75
C VAL A 244 1.99 8.47 5.70
N LEU A 245 0.71 8.75 5.92
CA LEU A 245 -0.16 7.98 6.83
C LEU A 245 -1.31 7.35 6.04
N PRO A 246 -1.82 6.19 6.45
CA PRO A 246 -2.97 5.57 5.79
C PRO A 246 -4.23 6.40 5.99
N ARG A 247 -5.15 6.26 5.05
CA ARG A 247 -6.54 6.69 5.18
C ARG A 247 -7.45 5.48 5.11
N VAL A 248 -8.55 5.53 5.86
CA VAL A 248 -9.57 4.49 5.87
C VAL A 248 -10.14 4.28 4.46
N ASN A 249 -10.06 3.05 3.97
CA ASN A 249 -10.81 2.54 2.84
C ASN A 249 -11.05 1.03 2.99
N ASP A 250 -12.28 0.66 3.39
CA ASP A 250 -12.65 -0.73 3.64
C ASP A 250 -12.55 -1.63 2.41
N ASP A 251 -12.65 -1.07 1.20
CA ASP A 251 -12.54 -1.84 -0.03
C ASP A 251 -11.10 -2.19 -0.40
N VAL A 252 -10.13 -1.38 0.05
CA VAL A 252 -8.71 -1.47 -0.36
C VAL A 252 -7.85 -1.82 0.84
N ASN A 253 -7.36 -0.81 1.58
CA ASN A 253 -6.31 -0.97 2.56
C ASN A 253 -6.80 -1.07 4.01
N GLU A 254 -8.11 -1.08 4.24
CA GLU A 254 -8.68 -0.92 5.58
C GLU A 254 -8.15 0.37 6.21
N GLU A 255 -7.27 0.28 7.20
CA GLU A 255 -6.55 1.39 7.84
C GLU A 255 -5.03 1.22 7.76
N TRP A 256 -4.56 0.25 7.00
CA TRP A 256 -3.17 -0.15 7.00
C TRP A 256 -2.41 0.46 5.82
N ALA A 257 -1.10 0.56 5.97
CA ALA A 257 -0.17 0.88 4.90
C ALA A 257 1.11 0.08 5.13
N SER A 258 1.75 -0.32 4.03
CA SER A 258 3.04 -1.00 4.10
C SER A 258 4.15 -0.06 4.59
N ASP A 259 5.22 -0.63 5.14
CA ASP A 259 6.36 0.15 5.59
C ASP A 259 7.05 0.88 4.44
N LYS A 260 7.03 0.28 3.25
CA LYS A 260 7.46 0.92 2.01
C LYS A 260 6.61 2.16 1.69
N THR A 261 5.28 2.06 1.79
CA THR A 261 4.35 3.19 1.61
C THR A 261 4.63 4.33 2.61
N ARG A 262 4.91 3.98 3.87
CA ARG A 262 5.07 4.95 4.97
C ARG A 262 6.41 5.66 4.98
N HIS A 263 7.48 4.94 4.65
CA HIS A 263 8.84 5.35 5.02
C HIS A 263 9.78 5.61 3.83
N HIS A 264 9.32 5.49 2.57
CA HIS A 264 10.09 5.92 1.40
C HIS A 264 10.27 7.44 1.28
N VAL A 265 9.61 8.21 2.16
CA VAL A 265 9.44 9.67 2.08
C VAL A 265 10.77 10.43 2.02
N ASP A 266 11.78 9.97 2.76
CA ASP A 266 13.14 10.54 2.74
C ASP A 266 13.87 10.30 1.40
N GLY A 267 13.40 9.36 0.58
CA GLY A 267 13.80 9.18 -0.81
C GLY A 267 13.35 10.33 -1.71
N LEU A 268 12.18 10.95 -1.45
CA LEU A 268 11.62 12.03 -2.28
C LEU A 268 12.48 13.31 -2.30
N ILE A 269 13.46 13.44 -1.40
CA ILE A 269 14.40 14.56 -1.36
C ILE A 269 15.83 14.17 -1.76
N ARG A 270 16.08 12.91 -2.16
CA ARG A 270 17.41 12.39 -2.49
C ARG A 270 17.48 11.89 -3.92
N ARG A 271 18.63 12.10 -4.56
CA ARG A 271 18.88 11.71 -5.96
C ARG A 271 17.80 12.22 -6.93
N ARG A 272 17.19 13.37 -6.62
CA ARG A 272 16.14 13.98 -7.44
C ARG A 272 16.73 14.60 -8.70
N LEU A 273 16.01 14.45 -9.80
CA LEU A 273 16.29 15.14 -11.05
C LEU A 273 15.57 16.49 -11.00
N ASP A 274 16.33 17.58 -11.06
CA ASP A 274 15.85 18.94 -10.87
C ASP A 274 16.05 19.83 -12.10
N GLN A 275 16.75 19.37 -13.13
CA GLN A 275 16.95 20.07 -14.40
C GLN A 275 17.18 19.06 -15.53
N PRO A 276 17.03 19.46 -16.82
CA PRO A 276 17.36 18.60 -17.94
C PRO A 276 18.86 18.27 -18.01
N TYR A 277 19.17 17.08 -18.53
CA TYR A 277 20.55 16.69 -18.84
C TYR A 277 20.63 16.12 -20.26
N VAL A 278 21.73 16.41 -20.95
CA VAL A 278 22.04 15.86 -22.27
C VAL A 278 23.41 15.18 -22.22
N ARG A 279 23.53 14.00 -22.80
CA ARG A 279 24.79 13.27 -22.88
C ARG A 279 25.67 13.88 -23.96
N VAL A 280 26.81 14.43 -23.55
CA VAL A 280 27.83 15.00 -24.42
C VAL A 280 29.16 14.33 -24.09
N ASN A 281 29.83 13.77 -25.11
CA ASN A 281 31.10 13.05 -24.97
C ASN A 281 31.07 11.94 -23.90
N GLY A 282 29.96 11.20 -23.82
CA GLY A 282 29.78 10.07 -22.90
C GLY A 282 29.33 10.44 -21.49
N ALA A 283 29.29 11.72 -21.12
CA ALA A 283 28.84 12.19 -19.80
C ALA A 283 27.55 13.01 -19.89
N LEU A 284 26.65 12.85 -18.92
CA LEU A 284 25.47 13.69 -18.78
C LEU A 284 25.88 15.08 -18.27
N GLN A 285 25.50 16.12 -18.99
CA GLN A 285 25.75 17.51 -18.62
C GLN A 285 24.42 18.25 -18.43
N PRO A 286 24.31 19.14 -17.42
CA PRO A 286 23.14 20.00 -17.27
C PRO A 286 22.84 20.76 -18.57
N ALA A 287 21.57 20.84 -18.92
CA ALA A 287 21.09 21.50 -20.13
C ALA A 287 19.79 22.27 -19.87
N SER A 288 19.50 23.25 -20.71
CA SER A 288 18.19 23.88 -20.74
C SER A 288 17.14 22.95 -21.38
N TRP A 289 15.86 23.22 -21.12
CA TRP A 289 14.74 22.54 -21.78
C TRP A 289 14.82 22.63 -23.32
N ALA A 290 15.24 23.79 -23.85
CA ALA A 290 15.38 24.01 -25.28
C ALA A 290 16.48 23.14 -25.90
N GLU A 291 17.64 23.03 -25.23
CA GLU A 291 18.74 22.18 -25.68
C GLU A 291 18.37 20.69 -25.63
N ALA A 292 17.70 20.25 -24.55
CA ALA A 292 17.21 18.89 -24.42
C ALA A 292 16.21 18.53 -25.53
N PHE A 293 15.23 19.40 -25.80
CA PHE A 293 14.28 19.20 -26.89
C PHE A 293 14.93 19.25 -28.28
N ALA A 294 15.89 20.14 -28.50
CA ALA A 294 16.65 20.19 -29.74
C ALA A 294 17.45 18.90 -29.98
N ALA A 295 18.07 18.34 -28.93
CA ALA A 295 18.77 17.05 -29.01
C ALA A 295 17.83 15.90 -29.41
N ILE A 296 16.61 15.86 -28.84
CA ILE A 296 15.59 14.87 -29.19
C ILE A 296 15.11 15.06 -30.63
N ALA A 297 14.82 16.29 -31.05
CA ALA A 297 14.37 16.61 -32.41
C ALA A 297 15.41 16.26 -33.48
N ALA A 298 16.71 16.39 -33.15
CA ALA A 298 17.81 16.07 -34.06
C ALA A 298 17.84 14.58 -34.48
N VAL A 299 17.26 13.68 -33.68
CA VAL A 299 17.19 12.23 -33.99
C VAL A 299 16.38 11.96 -35.26
N LYS A 300 15.37 12.79 -35.57
CA LYS A 300 14.49 12.64 -36.73
C LYS A 300 13.94 11.21 -36.85
N ALA A 301 13.36 10.71 -35.77
CA ALA A 301 12.95 9.31 -35.64
C ALA A 301 11.80 8.89 -36.57
N GLY A 302 10.96 9.83 -37.02
CA GLY A 302 9.74 9.52 -37.76
C GLY A 302 8.82 8.64 -36.91
N SER A 303 8.28 7.56 -37.49
CA SER A 303 7.46 6.57 -36.77
C SER A 303 8.25 5.55 -35.95
N SER A 304 9.59 5.57 -36.02
CA SER A 304 10.46 4.64 -35.27
C SER A 304 10.66 5.10 -33.83
N VAL A 305 9.56 5.14 -33.09
CA VAL A 305 9.47 5.67 -31.72
C VAL A 305 8.74 4.68 -30.81
N ALA A 306 9.26 4.49 -29.60
CA ALA A 306 8.62 3.71 -28.55
C ALA A 306 8.42 4.51 -27.26
N ALA A 307 7.42 4.12 -26.46
CA ALA A 307 7.26 4.57 -25.09
C ALA A 307 7.15 3.36 -24.15
N ILE A 308 8.00 3.35 -23.12
CA ILE A 308 8.04 2.32 -22.09
C ILE A 308 7.62 2.95 -20.77
N ALA A 309 6.50 2.49 -20.19
CA ALA A 309 6.03 2.94 -18.89
C ALA A 309 6.74 2.19 -17.75
N GLY A 310 7.28 2.95 -16.79
CA GLY A 310 7.80 2.41 -15.54
C GLY A 310 6.71 2.16 -14.51
N ASP A 311 7.09 1.56 -13.39
CA ASP A 311 6.12 1.06 -12.40
C ASP A 311 5.37 2.16 -11.62
N LEU A 312 5.87 3.40 -11.66
CA LEU A 312 5.30 4.56 -10.97
C LEU A 312 4.61 5.56 -11.92
N ALA A 313 4.45 5.22 -13.20
CA ALA A 313 3.83 6.11 -14.18
C ALA A 313 2.32 6.21 -13.97
N ASP A 314 1.79 7.44 -13.98
CA ASP A 314 0.34 7.70 -13.93
C ASP A 314 -0.33 7.65 -15.30
N CYS A 315 -1.67 7.57 -15.30
CA CYS A 315 -2.46 7.44 -16.51
C CYS A 315 -2.36 8.66 -17.44
N GLU A 316 -2.37 9.88 -16.93
CA GLU A 316 -2.26 11.10 -17.75
C GLU A 316 -0.90 11.19 -18.45
N THR A 317 0.17 10.83 -17.74
CA THR A 317 1.53 10.76 -18.30
C THR A 317 1.64 9.70 -19.39
N MET A 318 1.13 8.49 -19.14
CA MET A 318 1.09 7.42 -20.14
C MET A 318 0.22 7.84 -21.35
N PHE A 319 -0.91 8.49 -21.13
CA PHE A 319 -1.75 8.97 -22.21
C PHE A 319 -1.04 10.05 -23.05
N ALA A 320 -0.36 11.00 -22.42
CA ALA A 320 0.36 12.06 -23.12
C ALA A 320 1.54 11.50 -23.94
N ALA A 321 2.30 10.56 -23.40
CA ALA A 321 3.35 9.86 -24.13
C ALA A 321 2.79 9.05 -25.31
N LYS A 322 1.68 8.33 -25.12
CA LYS A 322 0.96 7.61 -26.19
C LYS A 322 0.50 8.55 -27.30
N ALA A 323 -0.06 9.71 -26.94
CA ALA A 323 -0.50 10.71 -27.89
C ALA A 323 0.68 11.24 -28.73
N LEU A 324 1.82 11.51 -28.10
CA LEU A 324 3.04 11.95 -28.81
C LEU A 324 3.57 10.86 -29.77
N VAL A 325 3.70 9.62 -29.30
CA VAL A 325 4.15 8.49 -30.13
C VAL A 325 3.21 8.30 -31.33
N SER A 326 1.90 8.40 -31.11
CA SER A 326 0.89 8.28 -32.16
C SER A 326 0.95 9.44 -33.16
N ALA A 327 1.18 10.67 -32.69
CA ALA A 327 1.33 11.85 -33.55
C ALA A 327 2.59 11.79 -34.44
N LEU A 328 3.63 11.07 -34.00
CA LEU A 328 4.82 10.77 -34.79
C LEU A 328 4.63 9.56 -35.74
N GLY A 329 3.47 8.89 -35.68
CA GLY A 329 3.13 7.71 -36.48
C GLY A 329 3.65 6.38 -35.91
N GLY A 330 4.14 6.37 -34.67
CA GLY A 330 4.56 5.16 -33.96
C GLY A 330 3.42 4.48 -33.20
N ASN A 331 3.65 3.24 -32.77
CA ASN A 331 2.67 2.44 -32.01
C ASN A 331 3.30 1.50 -30.97
N LEU A 332 4.60 1.64 -30.69
CA LEU A 332 5.32 0.78 -29.76
C LEU A 332 5.12 1.28 -28.32
N LEU A 333 4.18 0.67 -27.61
CA LEU A 333 3.82 1.03 -26.23
C LEU A 333 3.90 -0.21 -25.33
N GLU A 334 4.75 -0.18 -24.31
CA GLU A 334 4.91 -1.31 -23.39
C GLU A 334 5.01 -0.84 -21.93
N GLY A 335 4.32 -1.52 -21.02
CA GLY A 335 4.39 -1.23 -19.59
C GLY A 335 5.18 -2.26 -18.79
N ARG A 336 5.39 -3.46 -19.31
CA ARG A 336 6.00 -4.61 -18.61
C ARG A 336 7.51 -4.59 -18.79
N GLN A 337 8.14 -3.58 -18.19
CA GLN A 337 9.58 -3.32 -18.29
C GLN A 337 10.48 -4.50 -17.88
N THR A 338 10.01 -5.39 -17.00
CA THR A 338 10.76 -6.56 -16.50
C THR A 338 10.68 -7.80 -17.39
N GLY A 339 10.12 -7.69 -18.60
CA GLY A 339 10.13 -8.77 -19.59
C GLY A 339 8.92 -9.71 -19.55
N LEU A 340 7.90 -9.40 -18.75
CA LEU A 340 6.62 -10.13 -18.78
C LEU A 340 5.92 -9.91 -20.13
N ASP A 341 5.39 -11.00 -20.71
CA ASP A 341 4.76 -11.02 -22.05
C ASP A 341 3.42 -11.79 -22.05
N TYR A 342 2.77 -11.91 -20.90
CA TYR A 342 1.45 -12.55 -20.79
C TYR A 342 0.40 -11.88 -21.70
N ASP A 343 -0.57 -12.64 -22.19
CA ASP A 343 -1.64 -12.10 -23.04
C ASP A 343 -2.45 -11.01 -22.32
N VAL A 344 -2.76 -9.94 -23.04
CA VAL A 344 -3.52 -8.77 -22.54
C VAL A 344 -4.74 -8.47 -23.41
N THR A 345 -5.15 -9.41 -24.26
CA THR A 345 -6.33 -9.23 -25.14
C THR A 345 -7.63 -9.20 -24.34
N SER A 346 -7.61 -9.70 -23.10
CA SER A 346 -8.67 -9.59 -22.12
C SER A 346 -8.14 -9.01 -20.82
N LEU A 347 -8.61 -7.82 -20.44
CA LEU A 347 -8.25 -7.20 -19.16
C LEU A 347 -8.78 -8.01 -17.97
N SER A 348 -9.94 -8.67 -18.10
CA SER A 348 -10.44 -9.54 -17.04
C SER A 348 -9.54 -10.75 -16.78
N ALA A 349 -8.80 -11.23 -17.79
CA ALA A 349 -7.85 -12.32 -17.63
C ALA A 349 -6.54 -11.89 -16.93
N VAL A 350 -6.35 -10.59 -16.68
CA VAL A 350 -5.17 -10.05 -16.00
C VAL A 350 -5.54 -9.09 -14.87
N ASN A 351 -6.78 -9.15 -14.38
CA ASN A 351 -7.27 -8.34 -13.27
C ASN A 351 -7.35 -9.17 -11.97
N PHE A 352 -7.38 -8.50 -10.83
CA PHE A 352 -7.78 -9.10 -9.56
C PHE A 352 -9.32 -9.04 -9.44
N ASN A 353 -10.00 -9.96 -10.11
CA ASN A 353 -11.46 -9.90 -10.32
C ASN A 353 -12.31 -10.12 -9.07
N THR A 354 -11.81 -10.81 -8.05
CA THR A 354 -12.58 -11.06 -6.83
C THR A 354 -12.87 -9.75 -6.10
N GLY A 355 -11.93 -8.80 -6.13
CA GLY A 355 -11.93 -7.61 -5.29
C GLY A 355 -11.17 -7.85 -3.98
N ILE A 356 -10.41 -6.86 -3.52
CA ILE A 356 -9.51 -6.95 -2.37
C ILE A 356 -10.29 -7.24 -1.08
N ALA A 357 -11.40 -6.53 -0.84
CA ALA A 357 -12.25 -6.78 0.32
C ALA A 357 -12.96 -8.15 0.26
N GLU A 358 -13.44 -8.54 -0.92
CA GLU A 358 -14.16 -9.81 -1.12
C GLU A 358 -13.24 -11.04 -1.04
N ALA A 359 -11.93 -10.86 -1.18
CA ALA A 359 -10.95 -11.93 -0.95
C ALA A 359 -11.07 -12.55 0.45
N GLU A 360 -11.58 -11.80 1.44
CA GLU A 360 -11.86 -12.32 2.78
C GLU A 360 -12.94 -13.41 2.80
N ASN A 361 -13.74 -13.54 1.74
CA ASN A 361 -14.81 -14.52 1.63
C ASN A 361 -14.37 -15.83 0.96
N ALA A 362 -13.13 -15.93 0.49
CA ALA A 362 -12.62 -17.17 -0.11
C ALA A 362 -12.47 -18.29 0.96
N ASP A 363 -12.76 -19.53 0.56
CA ASP A 363 -12.69 -20.72 1.41
C ASP A 363 -11.54 -21.66 1.03
N VAL A 364 -11.18 -21.74 -0.26
CA VAL A 364 -9.99 -22.44 -0.74
C VAL A 364 -9.23 -21.56 -1.72
N ILE A 365 -7.95 -21.31 -1.43
CA ILE A 365 -7.10 -20.38 -2.16
C ILE A 365 -5.88 -21.12 -2.71
N LEU A 366 -5.60 -20.95 -4.01
CA LEU A 366 -4.36 -21.40 -4.65
C LEU A 366 -3.53 -20.18 -5.06
N LEU A 367 -2.34 -20.05 -4.50
CA LEU A 367 -1.34 -19.05 -4.89
C LEU A 367 -0.37 -19.67 -5.90
N VAL A 368 -0.11 -18.99 -7.00
CA VAL A 368 0.81 -19.47 -8.05
C VAL A 368 1.82 -18.39 -8.35
N GLY A 369 3.08 -18.64 -8.02
CA GLY A 369 4.23 -17.80 -8.38
C GLY A 369 4.15 -16.38 -7.84
N THR A 370 3.65 -16.22 -6.62
CA THR A 370 3.54 -14.93 -5.94
C THR A 370 4.03 -15.04 -4.50
N ASN A 371 4.85 -14.08 -4.07
CA ASN A 371 5.04 -13.78 -2.66
C ASN A 371 4.11 -12.60 -2.31
N LEU A 372 2.85 -12.92 -1.98
CA LEU A 372 1.83 -11.90 -1.70
C LEU A 372 2.25 -10.93 -0.59
N ARG A 373 2.98 -11.43 0.41
CA ARG A 373 3.49 -10.60 1.51
C ARG A 373 4.34 -9.44 1.02
N TRP A 374 5.09 -9.59 -0.07
CA TRP A 374 5.94 -8.53 -0.60
C TRP A 374 5.38 -7.83 -1.85
N GLU A 375 4.67 -8.56 -2.70
CA GLU A 375 4.10 -8.02 -3.94
C GLU A 375 2.87 -7.15 -3.68
N ALA A 376 2.03 -7.55 -2.73
CA ALA A 376 0.81 -6.83 -2.35
C ALA A 376 0.47 -7.10 -0.86
N PRO A 377 1.22 -6.52 0.09
CA PRO A 377 1.09 -6.82 1.52
C PRO A 377 -0.33 -6.73 2.05
N LEU A 378 -1.12 -5.78 1.55
CA LEU A 378 -2.49 -5.56 2.01
C LEU A 378 -3.51 -6.50 1.38
N ILE A 379 -3.18 -7.18 0.28
CA ILE A 379 -3.96 -8.36 -0.15
C ILE A 379 -3.61 -9.54 0.77
N ASN A 380 -2.33 -9.69 1.14
CA ASN A 380 -1.87 -10.73 2.07
C ASN A 380 -2.62 -10.66 3.42
N THR A 381 -2.87 -9.45 3.95
CA THR A 381 -3.66 -9.28 5.20
C THR A 381 -5.12 -9.72 5.04
N ARG A 382 -5.73 -9.54 3.86
CA ARG A 382 -7.11 -10.00 3.59
C ARG A 382 -7.17 -11.52 3.53
N ILE A 383 -6.19 -12.15 2.88
CA ILE A 383 -6.05 -13.61 2.85
C ILE A 383 -5.81 -14.15 4.26
N ARG A 384 -4.93 -13.52 5.04
CA ARG A 384 -4.72 -13.85 6.46
C ARG A 384 -6.03 -13.83 7.25
N LYS A 385 -6.84 -12.78 7.06
CA LYS A 385 -8.14 -12.63 7.72
C LYS A 385 -9.12 -13.73 7.30
N ALA A 386 -9.13 -14.15 6.02
CA ALA A 386 -9.89 -15.31 5.56
C ALA A 386 -9.46 -16.61 6.26
N VAL A 387 -8.15 -16.86 6.36
CA VAL A 387 -7.59 -18.04 7.03
C VAL A 387 -7.96 -18.05 8.51
N TRP A 388 -7.72 -16.95 9.21
CA TRP A 388 -7.85 -16.91 10.66
C TRP A 388 -9.31 -16.81 11.14
N LYS A 389 -10.16 -16.02 10.47
CA LYS A 389 -11.57 -15.85 10.87
C LYS A 389 -12.51 -16.88 10.26
N LYS A 390 -12.22 -17.41 9.06
CA LYS A 390 -13.12 -18.31 8.32
C LYS A 390 -12.54 -19.70 8.07
N GLY A 391 -11.28 -19.95 8.42
CA GLY A 391 -10.66 -21.26 8.24
C GLY A 391 -10.33 -21.59 6.80
N ALA A 392 -10.11 -20.58 5.94
CA ALA A 392 -9.74 -20.77 4.55
C ALA A 392 -8.47 -21.63 4.42
N LYS A 393 -8.45 -22.53 3.44
CA LYS A 393 -7.27 -23.38 3.15
C LYS A 393 -6.44 -22.74 2.04
N VAL A 394 -5.14 -22.62 2.26
CA VAL A 394 -4.22 -22.03 1.28
C VAL A 394 -3.23 -23.08 0.78
N PHE A 395 -3.17 -23.23 -0.54
CA PHE A 395 -2.16 -23.99 -1.26
C PHE A 395 -1.28 -23.04 -2.07
N ALA A 396 -0.01 -23.37 -2.26
CA ALA A 396 0.90 -22.54 -3.05
C ALA A 396 1.79 -23.36 -3.99
N ILE A 397 2.05 -22.81 -5.18
CA ILE A 397 3.04 -23.29 -6.15
C ILE A 397 4.04 -22.15 -6.38
N GLY A 398 5.33 -22.40 -6.14
CA GLY A 398 6.38 -21.40 -6.26
C GLY A 398 7.46 -21.57 -5.19
N PRO A 399 8.39 -20.60 -5.08
CA PRO A 399 9.39 -20.59 -4.03
C PRO A 399 8.72 -20.49 -2.66
N GLU A 400 9.09 -21.37 -1.74
CA GLU A 400 8.58 -21.35 -0.36
C GLU A 400 8.99 -20.04 0.33
N THR A 401 8.00 -19.34 0.87
CA THR A 401 8.16 -18.04 1.55
C THR A 401 7.27 -17.97 2.78
N ASP A 402 7.61 -17.12 3.74
CA ASP A 402 6.77 -16.87 4.91
C ASP A 402 5.67 -15.85 4.57
N LEU A 403 4.45 -16.35 4.35
CA LEU A 403 3.25 -15.54 4.07
C LEU A 403 2.49 -15.11 5.34
N THR A 404 3.03 -15.43 6.53
CA THR A 404 2.47 -15.21 7.87
C THR A 404 1.28 -16.10 8.24
N TYR A 405 0.71 -16.88 7.32
CA TYR A 405 -0.35 -17.85 7.60
C TYR A 405 -0.02 -19.25 7.06
N LYS A 406 -0.68 -20.27 7.62
CA LYS A 406 -0.45 -21.67 7.24
C LYS A 406 -0.77 -21.89 5.76
N THR A 407 0.25 -22.35 5.01
CA THR A 407 0.18 -22.60 3.58
C THR A 407 0.76 -23.99 3.28
N GLU A 408 0.08 -24.77 2.45
CA GLU A 408 0.62 -26.02 1.93
C GLU A 408 1.35 -25.78 0.60
N TRP A 409 2.68 -25.89 0.62
CA TRP A 409 3.52 -25.72 -0.56
C TRP A 409 3.57 -27.02 -1.38
N LEU A 410 3.18 -26.94 -2.65
CA LEU A 410 3.07 -28.09 -3.56
C LEU A 410 4.38 -28.34 -4.35
N GLY A 411 5.29 -27.37 -4.35
CA GLY A 411 6.52 -27.35 -5.13
C GLY A 411 6.67 -26.06 -5.94
N ASP A 412 7.81 -25.90 -6.62
CA ASP A 412 8.17 -24.70 -7.37
C ASP A 412 8.04 -24.85 -8.89
N ASP A 413 7.74 -26.05 -9.40
CA ASP A 413 7.57 -26.33 -10.83
C ASP A 413 6.23 -25.80 -11.37
N ALA A 414 6.30 -24.90 -12.36
CA ALA A 414 5.15 -24.34 -13.06
C ALA A 414 4.24 -25.40 -13.71
N SER A 415 4.75 -26.59 -14.03
CA SER A 415 3.94 -27.69 -14.60
C SER A 415 2.85 -28.20 -13.65
N LEU A 416 2.98 -27.95 -12.35
CA LEU A 416 1.99 -28.31 -11.32
C LEU A 416 0.65 -27.60 -11.51
N VAL A 417 0.62 -26.42 -12.14
CA VAL A 417 -0.64 -25.70 -12.44
C VAL A 417 -1.59 -26.56 -13.29
N ALA A 418 -1.04 -27.36 -14.20
CA ALA A 418 -1.81 -28.28 -15.03
C ALA A 418 -1.99 -29.68 -14.41
N LYS A 419 -1.29 -29.98 -13.31
CA LYS A 419 -1.20 -31.31 -12.69
C LYS A 419 -1.27 -31.23 -11.16
N LEU A 420 -2.30 -30.57 -10.66
CA LEU A 420 -2.51 -30.45 -9.22
C LEU A 420 -2.69 -31.82 -8.57
N PRO A 421 -2.19 -32.03 -7.34
CA PRO A 421 -2.50 -33.20 -6.55
C PRO A 421 -4.02 -33.38 -6.39
N LYS A 422 -4.46 -34.63 -6.25
CA LYS A 422 -5.89 -34.96 -6.19
C LYS A 422 -6.60 -34.24 -5.04
N HIS A 423 -6.01 -34.20 -3.85
CA HIS A 423 -6.64 -33.55 -2.69
C HIS A 423 -6.80 -32.04 -2.84
N VAL A 424 -5.88 -31.37 -3.55
CA VAL A 424 -5.98 -29.94 -3.87
C VAL A 424 -7.10 -29.70 -4.88
N THR A 425 -7.16 -30.52 -5.93
CA THR A 425 -8.21 -30.43 -6.94
C THR A 425 -9.60 -30.69 -6.34
N ASP A 426 -9.71 -31.69 -5.47
CA ASP A 426 -10.96 -32.03 -4.78
C ASP A 426 -11.37 -30.90 -3.81
N ALA A 427 -10.40 -30.28 -3.11
CA ALA A 427 -10.66 -29.13 -2.25
C ALA A 427 -11.16 -27.92 -3.04
N LEU A 428 -10.52 -27.57 -4.16
CA LEU A 428 -10.94 -26.46 -5.02
C LEU A 428 -12.31 -26.68 -5.65
N LYS A 429 -12.64 -27.90 -6.08
CA LYS A 429 -13.96 -28.24 -6.64
C LYS A 429 -15.07 -28.28 -5.60
N GLY A 430 -14.74 -28.66 -4.37
CA GLY A 430 -15.69 -28.68 -3.24
C GLY A 430 -15.91 -27.31 -2.61
N ALA A 431 -15.15 -26.29 -3.01
CA ALA A 431 -15.20 -24.95 -2.46
C ALA A 431 -16.43 -24.16 -2.95
N GLU A 432 -17.06 -23.42 -2.04
CA GLU A 432 -18.11 -22.47 -2.38
C GLU A 432 -17.52 -21.20 -3.04
N ARG A 433 -16.32 -20.77 -2.65
CA ARG A 433 -15.67 -19.56 -3.16
C ARG A 433 -14.18 -19.82 -3.45
N PRO A 434 -13.86 -20.74 -4.38
CA PRO A 434 -12.47 -21.03 -4.72
C PRO A 434 -11.82 -19.80 -5.35
N MET A 435 -10.57 -19.55 -4.96
CA MET A 435 -9.79 -18.41 -5.42
C MET A 435 -8.44 -18.87 -5.95
N LEU A 436 -8.09 -18.44 -7.15
CA LEU A 436 -6.81 -18.71 -7.81
C LEU A 436 -6.11 -17.36 -8.00
N ILE A 437 -4.90 -17.21 -7.46
CA ILE A 437 -4.13 -15.97 -7.53
C ILE A 437 -2.80 -16.24 -8.23
N PHE A 438 -2.59 -15.61 -9.38
CA PHE A 438 -1.37 -15.73 -10.18
C PHE A 438 -0.53 -14.46 -10.07
N GLY A 439 0.73 -14.59 -9.66
CA GLY A 439 1.69 -13.48 -9.61
C GLY A 439 2.45 -13.28 -10.91
N GLY A 440 3.22 -12.18 -10.96
CA GLY A 440 4.12 -11.90 -12.08
C GLY A 440 5.17 -12.99 -12.31
N GLY A 441 5.62 -13.66 -11.24
CA GLY A 441 6.52 -14.81 -11.32
C GLY A 441 5.92 -15.95 -12.14
N ALA A 442 4.67 -16.32 -11.85
CA ALA A 442 3.94 -17.35 -12.59
C ALA A 442 3.72 -16.96 -14.05
N LEU A 443 3.30 -15.71 -14.29
CA LEU A 443 3.02 -15.22 -15.64
C LEU A 443 4.28 -15.05 -16.51
N SER A 444 5.48 -15.05 -15.90
CA SER A 444 6.74 -15.06 -16.64
C SER A 444 7.05 -16.42 -17.30
N VAL A 445 6.36 -17.49 -16.91
CA VAL A 445 6.56 -18.83 -17.45
C VAL A 445 5.58 -19.10 -18.59
N PRO A 446 6.06 -19.45 -19.80
CA PRO A 446 5.20 -19.74 -20.94
C PRO A 446 4.18 -20.84 -20.65
N GLY A 447 2.93 -20.60 -21.07
CA GLY A 447 1.82 -21.54 -20.91
C GLY A 447 1.11 -21.53 -19.56
N VAL A 448 1.65 -20.85 -18.54
CA VAL A 448 0.99 -20.75 -17.21
C VAL A 448 -0.30 -19.94 -17.28
N HIS A 449 -0.32 -18.81 -18.00
CA HIS A 449 -1.54 -17.99 -18.14
C HIS A 449 -2.72 -18.82 -18.69
N GLY A 450 -2.52 -19.51 -19.81
CA GLY A 450 -3.54 -20.38 -20.39
C GLY A 450 -3.92 -21.57 -19.51
N ALA A 451 -2.96 -22.16 -18.79
CA ALA A 451 -3.23 -23.24 -17.85
C ALA A 451 -4.04 -22.77 -16.64
N GLY A 452 -3.79 -21.57 -16.13
CA GLY A 452 -4.55 -20.96 -15.05
C GLY A 452 -6.00 -20.70 -15.44
N LEU A 453 -6.24 -20.18 -16.65
CA LEU A 453 -7.60 -20.00 -17.18
C LEU A 453 -8.33 -21.34 -17.37
N ALA A 454 -7.63 -22.37 -17.86
CA ALA A 454 -8.18 -23.71 -17.97
C ALA A 454 -8.51 -24.32 -16.59
N LEU A 455 -7.65 -24.09 -15.60
CA LEU A 455 -7.87 -24.50 -14.21
C LEU A 455 -9.08 -23.81 -13.60
N ALA A 456 -9.22 -22.49 -13.79
CA ALA A 456 -10.37 -21.72 -13.33
C ALA A 456 -11.70 -22.32 -13.82
N LYS A 457 -11.75 -22.73 -15.09
CA LYS A 457 -12.89 -23.45 -15.64
C LYS A 457 -13.07 -24.84 -15.04
N ALA A 458 -11.99 -25.57 -14.81
CA ALA A 458 -12.03 -26.95 -14.31
C ALA A 458 -12.51 -27.06 -12.85
N VAL A 459 -12.33 -26.00 -12.06
CA VAL A 459 -12.75 -25.92 -10.64
C VAL A 459 -13.94 -25.00 -10.41
N ASP A 460 -14.61 -24.54 -11.47
CA ASP A 460 -15.75 -23.61 -11.40
C ASP A 460 -15.46 -22.36 -10.56
N ALA A 461 -14.26 -21.78 -10.76
CA ALA A 461 -13.81 -20.59 -10.05
C ALA A 461 -14.55 -19.31 -10.46
N VAL A 462 -15.27 -19.33 -11.58
CA VAL A 462 -16.01 -18.18 -12.10
C VAL A 462 -17.47 -18.56 -12.28
N LYS A 463 -18.34 -17.95 -11.47
CA LYS A 463 -19.78 -18.20 -11.39
C LYS A 463 -20.54 -16.92 -11.06
N ASP A 464 -21.86 -16.99 -11.07
CA ASP A 464 -22.72 -15.83 -10.79
C ASP A 464 -22.42 -15.27 -9.39
N GLY A 465 -21.95 -14.02 -9.35
CA GLY A 465 -21.57 -13.33 -8.11
C GLY A 465 -20.19 -13.68 -7.54
N TRP A 466 -19.39 -14.51 -8.20
CA TRP A 466 -18.01 -14.81 -7.76
C TRP A 466 -17.07 -15.04 -8.95
N ASN A 467 -16.04 -14.20 -9.06
CA ASN A 467 -14.93 -14.42 -9.99
C ASN A 467 -13.64 -14.64 -9.20
N GLY A 468 -13.32 -15.90 -8.96
CA GLY A 468 -12.16 -16.35 -8.20
C GLY A 468 -10.85 -16.39 -8.99
N TYR A 469 -10.85 -16.09 -10.29
CA TYR A 469 -9.60 -16.01 -11.06
C TYR A 469 -8.97 -14.62 -10.92
N ASN A 470 -7.75 -14.56 -10.40
CA ASN A 470 -7.08 -13.31 -10.10
C ASN A 470 -5.65 -13.29 -10.59
N VAL A 471 -5.23 -12.14 -11.11
CA VAL A 471 -3.82 -11.81 -11.30
C VAL A 471 -3.46 -10.68 -10.33
N VAL A 472 -2.39 -10.87 -9.58
CA VAL A 472 -1.82 -9.85 -8.71
C VAL A 472 -0.63 -9.18 -9.40
N HIS A 473 -0.69 -7.86 -9.47
CA HIS A 473 0.41 -7.05 -9.96
C HIS A 473 1.24 -6.48 -8.80
N PHE A 474 2.50 -6.16 -9.07
CA PHE A 474 3.40 -5.51 -8.10
C PHE A 474 3.74 -4.05 -8.47
N SER A 475 3.23 -3.60 -9.62
CA SER A 475 3.53 -2.30 -10.24
C SER A 475 2.26 -1.45 -10.25
N ALA A 476 2.31 -0.25 -9.67
CA ALA A 476 1.17 0.66 -9.56
C ALA A 476 0.63 1.09 -10.93
N ALA A 477 1.53 1.28 -11.90
CA ALA A 477 1.17 1.68 -13.25
C ALA A 477 0.49 0.56 -14.07
N ARG A 478 0.54 -0.71 -13.62
CA ARG A 478 0.28 -1.87 -14.48
C ARG A 478 -1.13 -1.88 -15.10
N MET A 479 -2.17 -1.83 -14.29
CA MET A 479 -3.54 -1.91 -14.83
C MET A 479 -3.87 -0.66 -15.66
N GLY A 480 -3.42 0.52 -15.21
CA GLY A 480 -3.56 1.77 -15.98
C GLY A 480 -2.86 1.70 -17.34
N SER A 481 -1.66 1.12 -17.39
CA SER A 481 -0.90 0.96 -18.64
C SER A 481 -1.64 0.04 -19.61
N LEU A 482 -2.15 -1.10 -19.13
CA LEU A 482 -2.91 -2.06 -19.94
C LEU A 482 -4.20 -1.45 -20.49
N MET A 483 -4.95 -0.70 -19.67
CA MET A 483 -6.14 0.04 -20.12
C MET A 483 -5.82 1.07 -21.22
N LEU A 484 -4.64 1.68 -21.17
CA LEU A 484 -4.16 2.63 -22.17
C LEU A 484 -3.52 1.96 -23.39
N GLY A 485 -3.42 0.63 -23.44
CA GLY A 485 -2.87 -0.13 -24.56
C GLY A 485 -1.35 -0.33 -24.52
N TYR A 486 -0.70 -0.15 -23.37
CA TYR A 486 0.71 -0.47 -23.16
C TYR A 486 0.90 -1.96 -22.88
N GLY A 487 0.79 -2.78 -23.93
CA GLY A 487 0.94 -4.23 -23.82
C GLY A 487 1.10 -4.90 -25.18
N LEU A 488 2.32 -4.87 -25.72
CA LEU A 488 2.65 -5.55 -26.97
C LEU A 488 2.57 -7.08 -26.79
N PRO A 489 2.19 -7.87 -27.81
CA PRO A 489 2.06 -9.32 -27.66
C PRO A 489 3.32 -10.03 -27.13
N GLY A 490 4.51 -9.65 -27.60
CA GLY A 490 5.80 -10.17 -27.12
C GLY A 490 6.43 -9.35 -25.99
N GLY A 491 5.70 -8.41 -25.39
CA GLY A 491 6.20 -7.55 -24.33
C GLY A 491 7.34 -6.63 -24.78
N ILE A 492 8.30 -6.40 -23.88
CA ILE A 492 9.50 -5.59 -24.19
C ILE A 492 10.36 -6.17 -25.31
N LYS A 493 10.26 -7.49 -25.58
CA LYS A 493 11.01 -8.15 -26.66
C LYS A 493 10.61 -7.62 -28.03
N ASP A 494 9.35 -7.24 -28.22
CA ASP A 494 8.88 -6.64 -29.46
C ASP A 494 9.47 -5.24 -29.67
N VAL A 495 9.60 -4.45 -28.59
CA VAL A 495 10.29 -3.15 -28.63
C VAL A 495 11.76 -3.32 -29.03
N ILE A 496 12.45 -4.29 -28.40
CA ILE A 496 13.85 -4.61 -28.70
C ILE A 496 14.00 -5.07 -30.16
N ALA A 497 13.12 -5.95 -30.63
CA ALA A 497 13.13 -6.45 -32.00
C ALA A 497 12.87 -5.35 -33.04
N ALA A 498 12.01 -4.38 -32.71
CA ALA A 498 11.71 -3.24 -33.58
C ALA A 498 12.85 -2.22 -33.70
N LYS A 499 13.83 -2.23 -32.79
CA LYS A 499 15.00 -1.34 -32.77
C LYS A 499 14.63 0.13 -33.00
N PRO A 500 13.78 0.73 -32.14
CA PRO A 500 13.33 2.10 -32.33
C PRO A 500 14.53 3.06 -32.33
N LYS A 501 14.50 4.06 -33.21
CA LYS A 501 15.51 5.12 -33.22
C LYS A 501 15.44 5.99 -31.96
N LEU A 502 14.24 6.17 -31.41
CA LEU A 502 13.96 6.97 -30.23
C LEU A 502 13.05 6.18 -29.28
N ALA A 503 13.40 6.15 -27.99
CA ALA A 503 12.52 5.56 -26.98
C ALA A 503 12.40 6.48 -25.76
N PHE A 504 11.16 6.68 -25.32
CA PHE A 504 10.82 7.37 -24.08
C PHE A 504 10.64 6.36 -22.95
N PHE A 505 11.34 6.58 -21.84
CA PHE A 505 11.26 5.76 -20.64
C PHE A 505 10.60 6.59 -19.53
N LEU A 506 9.34 6.28 -19.22
CA LEU A 506 8.51 7.03 -18.26
C LEU A 506 8.79 6.52 -16.84
N GLY A 507 9.85 7.02 -16.20
CA GLY A 507 10.32 6.52 -14.90
C GLY A 507 10.63 5.02 -14.91
N ALA A 508 10.99 4.47 -16.08
CA ALA A 508 11.27 3.05 -16.24
C ALA A 508 12.73 2.78 -15.87
N ASP A 509 12.95 2.13 -14.73
CA ASP A 509 14.27 1.84 -14.17
C ASP A 509 14.63 0.35 -14.18
N GLU A 510 13.71 -0.55 -14.54
CA GLU A 510 13.96 -2.01 -14.53
C GLU A 510 14.16 -2.61 -15.93
N VAL A 511 14.28 -1.76 -16.96
CA VAL A 511 14.55 -2.19 -18.33
C VAL A 511 16.01 -2.65 -18.47
N ASP A 512 16.24 -3.71 -19.26
CA ASP A 512 17.57 -4.03 -19.75
C ASP A 512 17.97 -3.09 -20.90
N PHE A 513 18.58 -1.95 -20.54
CA PHE A 513 19.01 -0.93 -21.50
C PHE A 513 20.11 -1.41 -22.46
N ALA A 514 20.85 -2.46 -22.11
CA ALA A 514 21.90 -3.02 -22.98
C ALA A 514 21.31 -3.71 -24.22
N ALA A 515 20.05 -4.15 -24.15
CA ALA A 515 19.32 -4.72 -25.28
C ALA A 515 18.90 -3.67 -26.33
N LEU A 516 19.08 -2.37 -26.06
CA LEU A 516 18.74 -1.25 -26.94
C LEU A 516 19.98 -0.38 -27.25
N PRO A 517 21.07 -0.94 -27.82
CA PRO A 517 22.34 -0.22 -27.96
C PRO A 517 22.25 0.99 -28.91
N ASP A 518 21.51 0.85 -30.01
CA ASP A 518 21.42 1.87 -31.08
C ASP A 518 20.24 2.84 -30.92
N THR A 519 19.44 2.68 -29.87
CA THR A 519 18.28 3.54 -29.59
C THR A 519 18.74 4.79 -28.84
N PHE A 520 18.27 5.97 -29.28
CA PHE A 520 18.38 7.21 -28.54
C PHE A 520 17.39 7.22 -27.37
N LYS A 521 17.89 7.26 -26.13
CA LYS A 521 17.12 7.02 -24.91
C LYS A 521 16.78 8.34 -24.23
N VAL A 522 15.48 8.60 -24.09
CA VAL A 522 14.99 9.75 -23.33
C VAL A 522 14.34 9.25 -22.05
N TYR A 523 14.96 9.52 -20.91
CA TYR A 523 14.39 9.20 -19.61
C TYR A 523 13.57 10.39 -19.11
N VAL A 524 12.28 10.16 -18.90
CA VAL A 524 11.35 11.15 -18.32
C VAL A 524 10.99 10.64 -16.94
N GLY A 525 11.59 11.21 -15.90
CA GLY A 525 11.47 10.65 -14.56
C GLY A 525 12.00 11.58 -13.49
N HIS A 526 11.81 11.18 -12.23
CA HIS A 526 12.00 12.04 -11.08
C HIS A 526 13.28 11.76 -10.27
N HIS A 527 13.92 10.60 -10.48
CA HIS A 527 15.07 10.15 -9.70
C HIS A 527 16.20 9.67 -10.62
N GLY A 528 17.45 9.89 -10.18
CA GLY A 528 18.65 9.35 -10.81
C GLY A 528 18.89 7.91 -10.36
N ASP A 529 18.55 6.95 -11.21
CA ASP A 529 18.82 5.53 -11.03
C ASP A 529 19.18 4.90 -12.40
N LYS A 530 19.04 3.58 -12.58
CA LYS A 530 19.41 2.82 -13.78
C LYS A 530 18.95 3.48 -15.09
N GLY A 531 17.70 3.93 -15.18
CA GLY A 531 17.15 4.54 -16.40
C GLY A 531 17.76 5.90 -16.72
N ALA A 532 17.93 6.75 -15.70
CA ALA A 532 18.66 8.00 -15.85
C ALA A 532 20.12 7.77 -16.28
N HIS A 533 20.81 6.79 -15.68
CA HIS A 533 22.18 6.45 -16.04
C HIS A 533 22.34 5.99 -17.50
N ALA A 534 21.36 5.28 -18.04
CA ALA A 534 21.37 4.80 -19.42
C ALA A 534 20.96 5.87 -20.44
N ALA A 535 20.34 6.97 -20.02
CA ALA A 535 19.73 7.94 -20.92
C ALA A 535 20.75 8.76 -21.74
N ASP A 536 20.34 9.16 -22.95
CA ASP A 536 21.01 10.19 -23.75
C ASP A 536 20.47 11.59 -23.40
N VAL A 537 19.18 11.68 -23.06
CA VAL A 537 18.54 12.89 -22.54
C VAL A 537 17.71 12.54 -21.31
N ILE A 538 17.83 13.34 -20.26
CA ILE A 538 16.99 13.27 -19.07
C ILE A 538 16.08 14.49 -19.05
N LEU A 539 14.78 14.24 -18.91
CA LEU A 539 13.77 15.26 -18.69
C LEU A 539 13.23 15.10 -17.25
N PRO A 540 13.48 16.07 -16.35
CA PRO A 540 13.10 15.95 -14.94
C PRO A 540 11.59 16.06 -14.77
N ALA A 541 11.00 15.03 -14.18
CA ALA A 541 9.58 14.88 -13.97
C ALA A 541 9.18 14.97 -12.49
N ALA A 542 7.88 15.20 -12.24
CA ALA A 542 7.33 15.27 -10.91
C ALA A 542 7.18 13.86 -10.29
N ALA A 543 7.48 13.72 -9.00
CA ALA A 543 7.17 12.52 -8.23
C ALA A 543 5.66 12.40 -7.97
N TRP A 544 5.21 11.24 -7.48
CA TRP A 544 3.78 10.99 -7.24
C TRP A 544 3.15 12.00 -6.25
N THR A 545 3.89 12.53 -5.28
CA THR A 545 3.40 13.54 -4.33
C THR A 545 3.36 14.98 -4.89
N GLU A 546 3.83 15.17 -6.12
CA GLU A 546 4.11 16.49 -6.71
C GLU A 546 3.20 16.84 -7.90
N LYS A 547 2.20 16.01 -8.17
CA LYS A 547 1.26 16.17 -9.29
C LYS A 547 -0.11 15.59 -8.95
N ASP A 548 -1.13 16.12 -9.60
CA ASP A 548 -2.44 15.47 -9.63
C ASP A 548 -2.39 14.31 -10.62
N PHE A 549 -2.97 13.18 -10.28
CA PHE A 549 -2.92 12.02 -11.18
C PHE A 549 -4.06 11.02 -10.99
N THR A 550 -4.28 10.22 -12.02
CA THR A 550 -5.14 9.03 -12.02
C THR A 550 -4.28 7.77 -12.03
N THR A 551 -4.60 6.80 -11.18
CA THR A 551 -4.00 5.47 -11.17
C THR A 551 -5.08 4.39 -11.14
N VAL A 552 -4.70 3.16 -11.52
CA VAL A 552 -5.60 2.00 -11.49
C VAL A 552 -4.90 0.86 -10.79
N ASN A 553 -5.45 0.44 -9.65
CA ASN A 553 -4.86 -0.63 -8.86
C ASN A 553 -5.11 -2.02 -9.48
N THR A 554 -4.61 -3.07 -8.83
CA THR A 554 -4.63 -4.45 -9.34
C THR A 554 -6.03 -5.05 -9.49
N GLU A 555 -7.06 -4.54 -8.80
CA GLU A 555 -8.47 -4.97 -8.97
C GLU A 555 -9.23 -4.16 -10.02
N GLY A 556 -8.54 -3.21 -10.67
CA GLY A 556 -9.13 -2.34 -11.68
C GLY A 556 -9.84 -1.12 -11.09
N ARG A 557 -9.56 -0.76 -9.83
CA ARG A 557 -10.12 0.43 -9.21
C ARG A 557 -9.38 1.67 -9.69
N VAL A 558 -10.10 2.56 -10.33
CA VAL A 558 -9.64 3.90 -10.69
C VAL A 558 -9.64 4.78 -9.45
N GLN A 559 -8.51 5.40 -9.16
CA GLN A 559 -8.31 6.27 -7.98
C GLN A 559 -7.57 7.54 -8.40
N ARG A 560 -7.83 8.64 -7.69
CA ARG A 560 -7.16 9.93 -7.93
C ARG A 560 -6.39 10.41 -6.72
N SER A 561 -5.25 11.05 -6.98
CA SER A 561 -4.42 11.70 -5.98
C SER A 561 -4.28 13.19 -6.27
N GLU A 562 -4.16 13.97 -5.21
CA GLU A 562 -3.92 15.42 -5.28
C GLU A 562 -2.44 15.74 -5.05
N LYS A 563 -1.97 16.82 -5.66
CA LYS A 563 -0.62 17.37 -5.48
C LYS A 563 -0.45 17.91 -4.06
N ALA A 564 0.52 17.35 -3.32
CA ALA A 564 0.83 17.77 -1.94
C ALA A 564 1.94 18.83 -1.87
N VAL A 565 2.96 18.71 -2.73
CA VAL A 565 4.12 19.62 -2.78
C VAL A 565 4.49 19.94 -4.23
N PHE A 566 5.42 20.87 -4.45
CA PHE A 566 5.90 21.21 -5.79
C PHE A 566 7.21 20.48 -6.11
N ALA A 567 7.34 20.03 -7.36
CA ALA A 567 8.56 19.42 -7.87
C ALA A 567 9.80 20.33 -7.71
N PRO A 568 11.00 19.76 -7.48
CA PRO A 568 12.23 20.51 -7.23
C PRO A 568 12.79 21.15 -8.52
N GLY A 569 13.46 22.29 -8.36
CA GLY A 569 14.13 22.99 -9.45
C GLY A 569 13.21 23.27 -10.64
N ASP A 570 13.67 22.85 -11.81
CA ASP A 570 13.01 22.95 -13.11
C ASP A 570 12.24 21.69 -13.52
N ALA A 571 12.03 20.74 -12.62
CA ALA A 571 11.14 19.61 -12.87
C ALA A 571 9.71 20.07 -13.20
N ARG A 572 9.01 19.31 -14.05
CA ARG A 572 7.65 19.61 -14.52
C ARG A 572 6.74 18.39 -14.36
N GLU A 573 5.43 18.62 -14.32
CA GLU A 573 4.45 17.54 -14.41
C GLU A 573 4.61 16.82 -15.77
N ASP A 574 4.66 15.50 -15.76
CA ASP A 574 5.21 14.74 -16.87
C ASP A 574 4.37 14.87 -18.15
N TRP A 575 3.04 14.94 -18.03
CA TRP A 575 2.14 15.18 -19.16
C TRP A 575 2.49 16.48 -19.90
N SER A 576 2.89 17.52 -19.17
CA SER A 576 3.25 18.82 -19.74
C SER A 576 4.59 18.77 -20.48
N ILE A 577 5.49 17.86 -20.08
CA ILE A 577 6.75 17.61 -20.79
C ILE A 577 6.46 17.07 -22.19
N PHE A 578 5.59 16.06 -22.30
CA PHE A 578 5.19 15.50 -23.60
C PHE A 578 4.44 16.50 -24.46
N ARG A 579 3.59 17.32 -23.84
CA ARG A 579 2.91 18.41 -24.52
C ARG A 579 3.91 19.43 -25.09
N ALA A 580 4.87 19.90 -24.32
CA ALA A 580 5.86 20.87 -24.79
C ALA A 580 6.81 20.26 -25.83
N LEU A 581 7.18 18.99 -25.67
CA LEU A 581 8.00 18.27 -26.64
C LEU A 581 7.28 18.11 -28.00
N ALA A 582 5.95 17.98 -28.00
CA ALA A 582 5.16 17.92 -29.23
C ALA A 582 5.38 19.18 -30.11
N ASP A 583 5.37 20.38 -29.51
CA ASP A 583 5.64 21.63 -30.23
C ASP A 583 7.05 21.64 -30.81
N ALA A 584 8.04 21.20 -30.04
CA ALA A 584 9.44 21.13 -30.49
C ALA A 584 9.64 20.13 -31.65
N LEU A 585 8.79 19.10 -31.72
CA LEU A 585 8.78 18.11 -32.81
C LEU A 585 7.84 18.50 -33.97
N GLY A 586 7.10 19.61 -33.86
CA GLY A 586 6.18 20.08 -34.89
C GLY A 586 4.92 19.22 -35.07
N VAL A 587 4.49 18.53 -34.01
CA VAL A 587 3.29 17.68 -33.99
C VAL A 587 2.32 18.15 -32.89
N SER A 588 1.08 17.67 -32.91
CA SER A 588 0.08 17.98 -31.88
C SER A 588 -0.38 16.73 -31.15
N VAL A 589 -0.50 16.84 -29.83
CA VAL A 589 -1.07 15.80 -28.95
C VAL A 589 -2.57 16.02 -28.67
N GLY A 590 -3.14 17.16 -29.11
CA GLY A 590 -4.58 17.43 -29.04
C GLY A 590 -5.09 17.99 -27.71
N PHE A 591 -4.22 18.45 -26.81
CA PHE A 591 -4.57 19.09 -25.54
C PHE A 591 -3.49 20.10 -25.12
N ASP A 592 -3.86 21.16 -24.41
CA ASP A 592 -2.94 22.22 -23.92
C ASP A 592 -2.97 22.39 -22.39
N SER A 593 -3.89 21.72 -21.72
CA SER A 593 -4.02 21.73 -20.26
C SER A 593 -4.21 20.33 -19.67
N PHE A 594 -3.97 20.20 -18.36
CA PHE A 594 -4.20 18.95 -17.65
C PHE A 594 -5.65 18.46 -17.77
N ALA A 595 -6.61 19.39 -17.67
CA ALA A 595 -8.03 19.07 -17.80
C ALA A 595 -8.37 18.54 -19.21
N GLU A 596 -7.79 19.12 -20.25
CA GLU A 596 -7.96 18.64 -21.63
C GLU A 596 -7.27 17.30 -21.87
N CYS A 597 -6.06 17.10 -21.33
CA CYS A 597 -5.35 15.82 -21.37
C CYS A 597 -6.20 14.70 -20.73
N ARG A 598 -6.72 14.96 -19.53
CA ARG A 598 -7.61 14.03 -18.82
C ARG A 598 -8.92 13.81 -19.59
N ALA A 599 -9.53 14.85 -20.16
CA ALA A 599 -10.75 14.70 -20.95
C ALA A 599 -10.51 13.85 -22.20
N ALA A 600 -9.39 14.05 -22.90
CA ALA A 600 -9.00 13.25 -24.06
C ALA A 600 -8.70 11.78 -23.66
N MET A 601 -8.05 11.57 -22.52
CA MET A 601 -7.83 10.24 -21.95
C MET A 601 -9.14 9.52 -21.65
N ILE A 602 -10.10 10.20 -21.02
CA ILE A 602 -11.43 9.65 -20.71
C ILE A 602 -12.22 9.37 -21.99
N ALA A 603 -12.12 10.25 -22.99
CA ALA A 603 -12.78 10.01 -24.28
C ALA A 603 -12.22 8.75 -24.97
N ALA A 604 -10.91 8.50 -24.86
CA ALA A 604 -10.27 7.31 -25.41
C ALA A 604 -10.55 6.04 -24.57
N VAL A 605 -10.62 6.17 -23.25
CA VAL A 605 -10.84 5.06 -22.31
C VAL A 605 -11.88 5.49 -21.26
N PRO A 606 -13.20 5.36 -21.55
CA PRO A 606 -14.27 5.87 -20.68
C PRO A 606 -14.23 5.35 -19.23
N ALA A 607 -13.71 4.14 -19.03
CA ALA A 607 -13.56 3.55 -17.70
C ALA A 607 -12.69 4.38 -16.74
N LEU A 608 -11.75 5.18 -17.26
CA LEU A 608 -10.90 6.08 -16.45
C LEU A 608 -11.63 7.36 -15.98
N GLY A 609 -12.86 7.60 -16.44
CA GLY A 609 -13.63 8.79 -16.11
C GLY A 609 -14.22 8.81 -14.70
N VAL A 610 -14.41 7.63 -14.10
CA VAL A 610 -15.16 7.44 -12.84
C VAL A 610 -14.26 6.72 -11.83
N GLU A 611 -14.13 7.26 -10.62
CA GLU A 611 -13.44 6.55 -9.53
C GLU A 611 -14.25 5.34 -9.08
N GLY A 612 -13.57 4.23 -8.77
CA GLY A 612 -14.19 2.94 -8.46
C GLY A 612 -13.78 1.82 -9.42
N LEU A 613 -14.42 0.65 -9.29
CA LEU A 613 -14.07 -0.54 -10.07
C LEU A 613 -14.45 -0.38 -11.55
N ALA A 614 -13.47 -0.55 -12.43
CA ALA A 614 -13.72 -0.65 -13.87
C ALA A 614 -14.33 -2.02 -14.23
N GLY A 615 -15.42 -2.02 -15.00
CA GLY A 615 -16.06 -3.24 -15.48
C GLY A 615 -15.41 -3.74 -16.78
N TYR A 616 -14.71 -4.87 -16.73
CA TYR A 616 -14.07 -5.47 -17.91
C TYR A 616 -14.94 -6.51 -18.64
N GLY A 617 -15.92 -7.09 -17.95
CA GLY A 617 -16.67 -8.27 -18.43
C GLY A 617 -15.79 -9.52 -18.49
N TRP A 618 -16.30 -10.68 -18.08
CA TRP A 618 -15.50 -11.92 -18.10
C TRP A 618 -15.36 -12.45 -19.53
N THR A 619 -14.17 -12.30 -20.10
CA THR A 619 -13.82 -12.85 -21.42
C THR A 619 -12.54 -13.65 -21.34
N VAL A 620 -12.56 -14.90 -21.79
CA VAL A 620 -11.40 -15.81 -21.67
C VAL A 620 -10.67 -15.89 -22.99
N PRO A 621 -9.41 -15.43 -23.07
CA PRO A 621 -8.61 -15.56 -24.29
C PRO A 621 -8.24 -17.02 -24.55
N LYS A 622 -8.11 -17.37 -25.83
CA LYS A 622 -7.70 -18.73 -26.24
C LYS A 622 -6.18 -18.84 -26.22
N LEU A 623 -5.64 -19.37 -25.13
CA LEU A 623 -4.19 -19.47 -24.91
C LEU A 623 -3.71 -20.93 -24.82
N PRO A 624 -2.43 -21.22 -25.14
CA PRO A 624 -1.81 -22.51 -24.86
C PRO A 624 -1.85 -22.82 -23.36
N ALA A 625 -2.38 -24.00 -22.99
CA ALA A 625 -2.56 -24.43 -21.60
C ALA A 625 -1.54 -25.51 -21.18
N LYS A 626 -0.32 -25.45 -21.72
CA LYS A 626 0.77 -26.39 -21.40
C LYS A 626 1.95 -25.58 -20.83
N PRO A 627 2.05 -25.47 -19.48
CA PRO A 627 3.17 -24.79 -18.85
C PRO A 627 4.49 -25.47 -19.18
N GLU A 628 5.55 -24.69 -19.37
CA GLU A 628 6.91 -25.21 -19.36
C GLU A 628 7.27 -25.77 -17.98
N ALA A 629 7.93 -26.92 -17.94
CA ALA A 629 8.40 -27.52 -16.69
C ALA A 629 9.69 -26.82 -16.24
N ARG A 630 9.56 -25.90 -15.27
CA ARG A 630 10.65 -25.12 -14.71
C ARG A 630 10.23 -24.48 -13.40
N ALA A 631 11.23 -24.17 -12.57
CA ALA A 631 11.02 -23.40 -11.34
C ALA A 631 10.48 -22.00 -11.65
N ILE A 632 9.49 -21.57 -10.88
CA ILE A 632 8.89 -20.24 -10.97
C ILE A 632 9.79 -19.22 -10.25
N PRO A 633 10.19 -18.10 -10.90
CA PRO A 633 10.98 -17.06 -10.25
C PRO A 633 10.12 -16.15 -9.34
N SER A 634 10.75 -15.52 -8.34
CA SER A 634 10.15 -14.40 -7.59
C SER A 634 10.42 -13.07 -8.31
N PRO A 635 9.41 -12.22 -8.58
CA PRO A 635 9.61 -10.93 -9.22
C PRO A 635 10.26 -9.90 -8.29
N ILE A 636 10.01 -9.99 -6.97
CA ILE A 636 10.60 -9.11 -5.96
C ILE A 636 11.66 -9.89 -5.18
N LYS A 637 12.88 -9.34 -5.16
CA LYS A 637 14.01 -9.88 -4.39
C LYS A 637 14.18 -9.18 -3.05
N ASP A 638 13.83 -7.91 -3.00
CA ASP A 638 13.96 -7.06 -1.83
C ASP A 638 12.73 -6.16 -1.76
N PHE A 639 11.93 -6.32 -0.71
CA PHE A 639 10.70 -5.57 -0.51
C PHE A 639 10.95 -4.06 -0.36
N TYR A 640 12.05 -3.69 0.32
CA TYR A 640 12.35 -2.30 0.63
C TYR A 640 13.02 -1.57 -0.54
N LEU A 641 13.60 -2.27 -1.52
CA LEU A 641 14.37 -1.64 -2.62
C LEU A 641 13.75 -1.87 -4.02
N THR A 642 12.42 -1.82 -4.11
CA THR A 642 11.67 -2.17 -5.33
C THR A 642 11.65 -1.12 -6.44
N ASN A 643 11.75 0.17 -6.11
CA ASN A 643 11.67 1.26 -7.09
C ASN A 643 12.70 2.37 -6.80
N ALA A 644 12.85 3.32 -7.73
CA ALA A 644 13.86 4.36 -7.66
C ALA A 644 13.75 5.26 -6.41
N ILE A 645 12.54 5.52 -5.92
CA ILE A 645 12.31 6.32 -4.72
C ILE A 645 12.82 5.55 -3.49
N CYS A 646 12.43 4.28 -3.38
CA CYS A 646 12.84 3.44 -2.27
C CYS A 646 14.35 3.17 -2.28
N ARG A 647 14.97 3.01 -3.45
CA ARG A 647 16.43 2.88 -3.58
C ARG A 647 17.19 4.15 -3.22
N ALA A 648 16.57 5.31 -3.34
CA ALA A 648 17.15 6.59 -2.90
C ALA A 648 16.95 6.87 -1.40
N SER A 649 16.06 6.12 -0.72
CA SER A 649 15.72 6.27 0.69
C SER A 649 16.76 5.59 1.61
N PRO A 650 17.43 6.34 2.50
CA PRO A 650 18.28 5.77 3.54
C PRO A 650 17.51 4.89 4.52
N THR A 651 16.26 5.25 4.84
CA THR A 651 15.41 4.44 5.71
C THR A 651 15.16 3.07 5.10
N MET A 652 14.79 3.01 3.82
CA MET A 652 14.59 1.75 3.10
C MET A 652 15.88 0.94 2.94
N GLN A 653 17.02 1.59 2.74
CA GLN A 653 18.32 0.91 2.76
C GLN A 653 18.60 0.25 4.11
N ARG A 654 18.41 0.97 5.23
CA ARG A 654 18.55 0.40 6.58
C ARG A 654 17.55 -0.74 6.82
N CYS A 655 16.31 -0.61 6.38
CA CYS A 655 15.31 -1.68 6.47
C CYS A 655 15.73 -2.92 5.68
N SER A 656 16.24 -2.77 4.46
CA SER A 656 16.81 -3.86 3.67
C SER A 656 17.95 -4.53 4.43
N ASP A 657 18.95 -3.75 4.84
CA ASP A 657 20.16 -4.27 5.48
C ASP A 657 19.85 -5.02 6.79
N GLU A 658 19.03 -4.42 7.65
CA GLU A 658 18.72 -4.95 8.98
C GLU A 658 17.62 -6.03 8.98
N LEU A 659 16.50 -5.79 8.30
CA LEU A 659 15.31 -6.66 8.38
C LEU A 659 15.34 -7.81 7.37
N LEU A 660 16.03 -7.66 6.24
CA LEU A 660 16.12 -8.73 5.21
C LEU A 660 17.50 -9.39 5.18
N HIS A 661 18.58 -8.62 5.30
CA HIS A 661 19.96 -9.14 5.17
C HIS A 661 20.66 -9.36 6.52
N GLY A 662 20.00 -9.05 7.65
CA GLY A 662 20.45 -9.38 9.00
C GLY A 662 21.69 -8.60 9.47
N ALA A 663 21.90 -7.39 8.96
CA ALA A 663 22.96 -6.51 9.43
C ALA A 663 22.67 -6.04 10.86
N ASP A 664 23.66 -6.20 11.75
CA ASP A 664 23.57 -5.71 13.12
C ASP A 664 23.92 -4.21 13.18
N TYR A 665 22.98 -3.39 13.65
CA TYR A 665 23.23 -2.00 13.98
C TYR A 665 23.39 -1.86 15.49
N ALA A 666 24.60 -1.51 15.95
CA ALA A 666 24.82 -1.09 17.31
C ALA A 666 24.24 0.30 17.51
N GLU A 667 23.06 0.39 18.12
CA GLU A 667 22.53 1.68 18.55
C GLU A 667 23.08 2.01 19.94
N ALA A 668 23.66 3.20 20.09
CA ALA A 668 24.05 3.68 21.41
C ALA A 668 22.77 3.79 22.25
N ALA A 669 22.81 3.28 23.48
CA ALA A 669 21.77 3.59 24.46
C ALA A 669 21.82 5.09 24.72
N GLU A 670 20.90 5.86 24.13
CA GLU A 670 20.66 7.26 24.50
C GLU A 670 19.85 7.36 25.80
#